data_AF-A0A7Y7B604-F1
#
_entry.id   AF-A0A7Y7B604-F1
#
_cell.length_a   1.000
_cell.length_b   1.000
_cell.length_c   1.000
_cell.angle_alpha   90.00
_cell.angle_beta   90.00
_cell.angle_gamma   90.00
#
_symmetry.space_group_name_H-M   'P 1'
#
loop_
_entity.id
_entity.type
_entity.pdbx_description
1 polymer ?
#
loop_
_entity_poly.entity_id
_entity_poly.type
_entity_poly.pdbx_seq_one_letter_code
_entity_poly.pdbx_strand_id
1 'polypeptide(L)'
;MKISFLLQNAYGIGGTIRSTFNVASALAERHDVEIVSVIRSGKTPRLALHPKVRLVNLIDQRPDEGADRDHELLAQESAYIPPVEAKGAHFSALTDQRVAEHLARTDADVVIATRPGLVMYLAEFGTGRYLRIGQEHRIYGTHEPAIRAYQDASIPHLDAHTTVSEADAATHREHFPDAKTKIVCLPNGVPASEVEQADPDAKLVVAAGRLIPVKRYDLLVKAWATVAAAHPDWKLRLYGRGPEQAKLRAQIDRLGLNESVTLMGAHSPIETEWAKGSIAAVTSREESFGMTIVEAMHCGVPVVATDCPHGPGEIITHGEDGLLVPVGDSDAVAKGLLELIEDDGLRRRMGEAARASAQRYSPERIADAYLALIEDLRRDRGERTGASGTGSTSVPLRKLLRRAVGKLVRRPVAKPAKQPVKKVLKDIVVRKPLRPVASCRVDADGNIRVSVDGSGVSGDKLTLTVTRRREGKPVAVPLTPPAGGRGGPWTAVLDRRKLRLGEGRWDLHVVREEDRARRRVVSHLAEGKGLLTVEPLPDAPFTWWVPYPTVDGYLALRAWHRPAHAEARSIRTGEDAFTVEGTLHGAEFGDGGTPVLVGTPRTDSAAEVTVDAEATGKAAFRVTVPYERLKAARGGDESTTWDLALVPAPGAEPVRLGRLVGDIVDRNKTDIYPTIAGVHPYFTMSSDLAVNLP
;
A
#
# COMPACT_ATOMS: atom_id res chain seq x y z
N MET A 1 16.49 21.71 -17.07
CA MET A 1 16.54 22.41 -15.77
C MET A 1 16.82 21.40 -14.68
N LYS A 2 17.40 21.84 -13.57
CA LYS A 2 17.58 21.04 -12.35
C LYS A 2 16.50 21.42 -11.33
N ILE A 3 15.69 20.45 -10.90
CA ILE A 3 14.58 20.64 -9.95
C ILE A 3 14.92 19.89 -8.66
N SER A 4 14.88 20.59 -7.52
CA SER A 4 15.19 20.02 -6.21
C SER A 4 13.97 20.05 -5.30
N PHE A 5 13.49 18.88 -4.88
CA PHE A 5 12.47 18.77 -3.84
C PHE A 5 13.14 18.66 -2.46
N LEU A 6 12.76 19.52 -1.51
CA LEU A 6 13.13 19.38 -0.11
C LEU A 6 12.06 18.55 0.61
N LEU A 7 12.43 17.36 1.09
CA LEU A 7 11.61 16.50 1.93
C LEU A 7 12.22 16.37 3.32
N GLN A 8 11.40 16.31 4.36
CA GLN A 8 11.92 16.11 5.71
C GLN A 8 12.56 14.73 5.87
N ASN A 9 11.90 13.70 5.36
CA ASN A 9 12.35 12.32 5.44
C ASN A 9 11.79 11.49 4.28
N ALA A 10 12.63 11.08 3.35
CA ALA A 10 12.25 10.31 2.17
C ALA A 10 12.08 8.79 2.42
N TYR A 11 12.29 8.32 3.66
CA TYR A 11 12.30 6.87 3.98
C TYR A 11 11.00 6.37 4.63
N GLY A 12 10.03 7.27 4.83
CA GLY A 12 8.68 6.92 5.29
C GLY A 12 7.75 6.45 4.16
N ILE A 13 6.47 6.28 4.48
CA ILE A 13 5.40 5.86 3.54
C ILE A 13 4.23 6.86 3.50
N GLY A 14 4.43 8.07 4.03
CA GLY A 14 3.38 9.09 4.15
C GLY A 14 2.95 9.67 2.81
N GLY A 15 1.78 10.30 2.78
CA GLY A 15 1.18 10.85 1.56
C GLY A 15 2.06 11.86 0.84
N THR A 16 2.64 12.81 1.57
CA THR A 16 3.60 13.80 1.03
C THR A 16 4.80 13.15 0.36
N ILE A 17 5.36 12.08 0.95
CA ILE A 17 6.51 11.36 0.38
C ILE A 17 6.07 10.69 -0.93
N ARG A 18 4.93 10.00 -0.91
CA ARG A 18 4.37 9.32 -2.08
C ARG A 18 4.10 10.30 -3.23
N SER A 19 3.38 11.39 -2.97
CA SER A 19 3.05 12.36 -4.02
C SER A 19 4.29 13.07 -4.57
N THR A 20 5.26 13.40 -3.71
CA THR A 20 6.55 13.96 -4.15
C THR A 20 7.30 12.96 -5.04
N PHE A 21 7.38 11.69 -4.64
CA PHE A 21 8.05 10.65 -5.43
C PHE A 21 7.40 10.47 -6.80
N ASN A 22 6.07 10.47 -6.87
CA ASN A 22 5.32 10.31 -8.11
C ASN A 22 5.64 11.45 -9.10
N VAL A 23 5.49 12.71 -8.66
CA VAL A 23 5.74 13.88 -9.52
C VAL A 23 7.22 14.03 -9.85
N ALA A 24 8.13 13.80 -8.90
CA ALA A 24 9.57 13.81 -9.15
C ALA A 24 9.98 12.76 -10.20
N SER A 25 9.38 11.57 -10.16
CA SER A 25 9.62 10.51 -11.14
C SER A 25 9.17 10.93 -12.54
N ALA A 26 7.98 11.52 -12.68
CA ALA A 26 7.49 12.03 -13.95
C ALA A 26 8.34 13.19 -14.50
N LEU A 27 8.78 14.10 -13.64
CA LEU A 27 9.70 15.19 -14.03
C LEU A 27 11.07 14.66 -14.47
N ALA A 28 11.56 13.59 -13.85
CA ALA A 28 12.88 13.00 -14.12
C ALA A 28 12.99 12.34 -15.51
N GLU A 29 11.87 12.15 -16.21
CA GLU A 29 11.89 11.72 -17.62
C GLU A 29 12.44 12.82 -18.54
N ARG A 30 12.30 14.10 -18.16
CA ARG A 30 12.63 15.26 -19.02
C ARG A 30 13.65 16.21 -18.38
N HIS A 31 13.92 16.09 -17.09
CA HIS A 31 14.76 17.02 -16.32
C HIS A 31 15.70 16.32 -15.34
N ASP A 32 16.74 17.03 -14.88
CA ASP A 32 17.56 16.56 -13.75
C ASP A 32 16.77 16.83 -12.46
N VAL A 33 16.38 15.77 -11.76
CA VAL A 33 15.55 15.87 -10.56
C VAL A 33 16.29 15.27 -9.40
N GLU A 34 16.33 16.01 -8.30
CA GLU A 34 16.78 15.50 -7.01
C GLU A 34 15.72 15.66 -5.93
N ILE A 35 15.74 14.71 -5.02
CA ILE A 35 15.04 14.78 -3.74
C ILE A 35 16.13 14.92 -2.68
N VAL A 36 16.08 16.02 -1.94
CA VAL A 36 16.95 16.29 -0.80
C VAL A 36 16.16 15.93 0.46
N SER A 37 16.48 14.78 1.03
CA SER A 37 15.96 14.35 2.32
C SER A 37 16.77 15.01 3.44
N VAL A 38 16.13 15.83 4.25
CA VAL A 38 16.80 16.45 5.41
C VAL A 38 17.32 15.37 6.34
N ILE A 39 16.49 14.37 6.65
CA ILE A 39 16.83 13.24 7.52
C ILE A 39 16.92 11.96 6.70
N ARG A 40 18.00 11.21 6.90
CA ARG A 40 18.11 9.81 6.48
C ARG A 40 17.88 8.91 7.69
N SER A 41 16.76 8.20 7.68
CA SER A 41 16.37 7.26 8.74
C SER A 41 16.49 5.79 8.34
N GLY A 42 16.83 5.50 7.07
CA GLY A 42 16.96 4.14 6.57
C GLY A 42 18.03 3.99 5.49
N LYS A 43 18.37 2.73 5.18
CA LYS A 43 19.33 2.39 4.11
C LYS A 43 18.78 2.73 2.73
N THR A 44 17.53 2.35 2.49
CA THR A 44 16.79 2.56 1.23
C THR A 44 15.38 3.07 1.52
N PRO A 45 14.79 3.91 0.65
CA PRO A 45 13.39 4.31 0.76
C PRO A 45 12.45 3.10 0.78
N ARG A 46 11.30 3.24 1.46
CA ARG A 46 10.25 2.20 1.50
C ARG A 46 9.33 2.24 0.28
N LEU A 47 9.24 3.40 -0.36
CA LEU A 47 8.52 3.58 -1.62
C LEU A 47 9.52 3.48 -2.77
N ALA A 48 9.10 2.91 -3.89
CA ALA A 48 9.91 2.85 -5.10
C ALA A 48 10.20 4.27 -5.60
N LEU A 49 11.47 4.54 -5.92
CA LEU A 49 11.91 5.81 -6.48
C LEU A 49 12.49 5.54 -7.87
N HIS A 50 12.10 6.36 -8.85
CA HIS A 50 12.59 6.24 -10.21
C HIS A 50 14.13 6.39 -10.26
N PRO A 51 14.86 5.54 -10.99
CA PRO A 51 16.33 5.50 -10.97
C PRO A 51 17.01 6.78 -11.50
N LYS A 52 16.30 7.62 -12.27
CA LYS A 52 16.81 8.93 -12.72
C LYS A 52 16.69 10.01 -11.64
N VAL A 53 15.93 9.79 -10.57
CA VAL A 53 15.81 10.75 -9.47
C VAL A 53 16.98 10.55 -8.50
N ARG A 54 17.79 11.60 -8.31
CA ARG A 54 18.89 11.57 -7.34
C ARG A 54 18.35 11.79 -5.93
N LEU A 55 18.62 10.86 -5.01
CA LEU A 55 18.32 11.05 -3.59
C LEU A 55 19.56 11.55 -2.84
N VAL A 56 19.49 12.76 -2.30
CA VAL A 56 20.53 13.41 -1.48
C VAL A 56 20.07 13.42 -0.03
N ASN A 57 20.97 13.20 0.93
CA ASN A 57 20.64 13.21 2.35
C ASN A 57 21.52 14.25 3.07
N LEU A 58 20.92 15.07 3.94
CA LEU A 58 21.66 16.12 4.66
C LEU A 58 22.18 15.67 6.03
N ILE A 59 21.38 14.89 6.76
CA ILE A 59 21.68 14.41 8.11
C ILE A 59 21.41 12.90 8.17
N ASP A 60 22.42 12.12 8.55
CA ASP A 60 22.33 10.66 8.65
C ASP A 60 22.08 10.20 10.09
N GLN A 61 20.81 9.90 10.38
CA GLN A 61 20.31 9.42 11.68
C GLN A 61 19.88 7.95 11.62
N ARG A 62 20.47 7.14 10.73
CA ARG A 62 20.19 5.70 10.73
C ARG A 62 20.52 5.10 12.09
N PRO A 63 19.64 4.23 12.65
CA PRO A 63 19.97 3.49 13.85
C PRO A 63 21.30 2.74 13.67
N ASP A 64 22.14 2.77 14.69
CA ASP A 64 23.42 2.03 14.80
C ASP A 64 24.57 2.45 13.86
N GLU A 65 24.30 3.10 12.73
CA GLU A 65 25.32 3.40 11.69
C GLU A 65 25.27 4.83 11.14
N GLY A 66 24.32 5.67 11.58
CA GLY A 66 24.20 7.06 11.14
C GLY A 66 25.40 7.91 11.55
N ALA A 67 25.92 8.74 10.65
CA ALA A 67 27.10 9.57 10.92
C ALA A 67 26.80 10.78 11.83
N ASP A 68 25.55 11.25 11.85
CA ASP A 68 25.14 12.44 12.60
C ASP A 68 24.31 12.09 13.86
N ARG A 69 24.11 10.80 14.17
CA ARG A 69 23.22 10.33 15.26
C ARG A 69 23.50 10.94 16.65
N ASP A 70 24.77 11.19 16.95
CA ASP A 70 25.24 11.68 18.24
C ASP A 70 25.72 13.15 18.13
N HIS A 71 25.36 13.84 17.05
CA HIS A 71 25.75 15.23 16.83
C HIS A 71 25.04 16.15 17.84
N GLU A 72 25.81 16.98 18.57
CA GLU A 72 25.30 17.78 19.70
C GLU A 72 24.14 18.71 19.32
N LEU A 73 24.20 19.32 18.13
CA LEU A 73 23.14 20.17 17.60
C LEU A 73 21.80 19.46 17.34
N LEU A 74 21.73 18.12 17.37
CA LEU A 74 20.45 17.41 17.31
C LEU A 74 19.60 17.59 18.56
N ALA A 75 20.25 17.77 19.72
CA ALA A 75 19.57 17.99 20.99
C ALA A 75 19.16 19.45 21.21
N GLN A 76 19.65 20.37 20.37
CA GLN A 76 19.35 21.80 20.46
C GLN A 76 18.13 22.13 19.60
N GLU A 77 17.24 22.96 20.14
CA GLU A 77 16.05 23.41 19.44
C GLU A 77 16.41 24.24 18.20
N SER A 78 15.55 24.18 17.18
CA SER A 78 15.70 25.04 16.01
C SER A 78 15.46 26.50 16.39
N ALA A 79 16.27 27.40 15.84
CA ALA A 79 16.08 28.84 16.01
C ALA A 79 15.03 29.44 15.05
N TYR A 80 14.62 28.68 14.03
CA TYR A 80 13.80 29.17 12.92
C TYR A 80 12.43 28.50 12.84
N ILE A 81 12.29 27.30 13.41
CA ILE A 81 11.06 26.51 13.35
C ILE A 81 10.38 26.52 14.72
N PRO A 82 9.08 26.85 14.81
CA PRO A 82 8.39 26.91 16.10
C PRO A 82 8.40 25.53 16.79
N PRO A 83 8.53 25.46 18.14
CA PRO A 83 8.73 24.21 18.88
C PRO A 83 7.72 23.10 18.57
N VAL A 84 6.47 23.46 18.29
CA VAL A 84 5.40 22.50 17.96
C VAL A 84 5.67 21.77 16.64
N GLU A 85 6.06 22.50 15.58
CA GLU A 85 6.48 21.89 14.30
C GLU A 85 7.83 21.19 14.46
N ALA A 86 8.77 21.78 15.21
CA ALA A 86 10.09 21.22 15.44
C ALA A 86 10.01 19.82 16.08
N LYS A 87 9.21 19.67 17.14
CA LYS A 87 9.00 18.39 17.82
C LYS A 87 8.27 17.37 16.95
N GLY A 88 7.24 17.80 16.22
CA GLY A 88 6.45 16.90 15.37
C GLY A 88 7.20 16.37 14.13
N ALA A 89 8.26 17.07 13.71
CA ALA A 89 8.98 16.83 12.47
C ALA A 89 10.47 16.50 12.65
N HIS A 90 10.97 16.62 13.88
CA HIS A 90 12.37 16.50 14.24
C HIS A 90 13.26 17.58 13.59
N PHE A 91 12.85 18.85 13.66
CA PHE A 91 13.76 19.99 13.39
C PHE A 91 14.61 20.30 14.63
N SER A 92 15.85 20.71 14.39
CA SER A 92 16.87 21.02 15.39
C SER A 92 17.85 22.08 14.88
N ALA A 93 18.76 22.55 15.73
CA ALA A 93 19.83 23.45 15.29
C ALA A 93 20.69 22.82 14.16
N LEU A 94 20.82 21.48 14.13
CA LEU A 94 21.53 20.81 13.04
C LEU A 94 20.76 20.89 11.72
N THR A 95 19.42 20.78 11.76
CA THR A 95 18.62 20.94 10.54
C THR A 95 18.71 22.37 10.02
N ASP A 96 18.71 23.37 10.90
CA ASP A 96 18.92 24.78 10.52
C ASP A 96 20.22 24.93 9.74
N GLN A 97 21.34 24.46 10.33
CA GLN A 97 22.66 24.57 9.74
C GLN A 97 22.74 23.86 8.39
N ARG A 98 22.37 22.57 8.32
CA ARG A 98 22.58 21.76 7.11
C ARG A 98 21.66 22.17 5.97
N VAL A 99 20.42 22.60 6.26
CA VAL A 99 19.51 23.10 5.23
C VAL A 99 20.00 24.46 4.71
N ALA A 100 20.40 25.39 5.58
CA ALA A 100 20.96 26.68 5.17
C ALA A 100 22.20 26.51 4.27
N GLU A 101 23.15 25.67 4.69
CA GLU A 101 24.35 25.37 3.91
C GLU A 101 24.05 24.72 2.55
N HIS A 102 23.00 23.89 2.47
CA HIS A 102 22.57 23.27 1.23
C HIS A 102 21.93 24.31 0.29
N LEU A 103 20.99 25.11 0.80
CA LEU A 103 20.28 26.14 0.04
C LEU A 103 21.20 27.25 -0.48
N ALA A 104 22.28 27.57 0.24
CA ALA A 104 23.29 28.52 -0.21
C ALA A 104 24.15 27.99 -1.37
N ARG A 105 24.35 26.67 -1.46
CA ARG A 105 25.27 26.03 -2.43
C ARG A 105 24.60 25.37 -3.61
N THR A 106 23.31 25.02 -3.49
CA THR A 106 22.58 24.28 -4.53
C THR A 106 22.66 24.98 -5.89
N ASP A 107 22.85 24.18 -6.93
CA ASP A 107 22.84 24.57 -8.34
C ASP A 107 21.50 24.27 -9.03
N ALA A 108 20.47 23.93 -8.26
CA ALA A 108 19.11 23.80 -8.77
C ALA A 108 18.62 25.11 -9.39
N ASP A 109 17.78 25.00 -10.42
CA ASP A 109 17.06 26.14 -10.99
C ASP A 109 15.77 26.44 -10.21
N VAL A 110 15.22 25.42 -9.56
CA VAL A 110 13.97 25.46 -8.79
C VAL A 110 14.13 24.62 -7.54
N VAL A 111 13.71 25.16 -6.39
CA VAL A 111 13.63 24.45 -5.12
C VAL A 111 12.17 24.43 -4.64
N ILE A 112 11.66 23.22 -4.37
CA ILE A 112 10.28 22.98 -3.95
C ILE A 112 10.29 22.42 -2.52
N ALA A 113 9.76 23.17 -1.55
CA ALA A 113 9.67 22.74 -0.15
C ALA A 113 8.29 22.14 0.16
N THR A 114 8.24 20.92 0.70
CA THR A 114 7.00 20.12 0.70
C THR A 114 6.28 20.05 2.06
N ARG A 115 6.58 20.95 3.00
CA ARG A 115 5.92 21.03 4.32
C ARG A 115 6.17 22.38 4.99
N PRO A 116 5.37 22.78 6.01
CA PRO A 116 5.50 24.06 6.70
C PRO A 116 6.93 24.43 7.11
N GLY A 117 7.61 23.59 7.92
CA GLY A 117 8.96 23.93 8.37
C GLY A 117 10.00 24.06 7.26
N LEU A 118 9.86 23.32 6.15
CA LEU A 118 10.77 23.47 5.00
C LEU A 118 10.44 24.71 4.17
N VAL A 119 9.18 25.12 4.14
CA VAL A 119 8.77 26.39 3.54
C VAL A 119 9.36 27.56 4.32
N MET A 120 9.38 27.49 5.66
CA MET A 120 10.04 28.48 6.52
C MET A 120 11.54 28.58 6.20
N TYR A 121 12.25 27.45 6.13
CA TYR A 121 13.66 27.46 5.72
C TYR A 121 13.88 28.00 4.30
N LEU A 122 13.01 27.68 3.35
CA LEU A 122 13.13 28.16 1.98
C LEU A 122 12.88 29.66 1.87
N ALA A 123 11.97 30.21 2.67
CA ALA A 123 11.72 31.63 2.77
C ALA A 123 12.92 32.37 3.38
N GLU A 124 13.50 31.84 4.46
CA GLU A 124 14.60 32.45 5.21
C GLU A 124 15.95 32.33 4.49
N PHE A 125 16.35 31.12 4.09
CA PHE A 125 17.68 30.83 3.54
C PHE A 125 17.71 30.79 2.01
N GLY A 126 16.55 30.86 1.35
CA GLY A 126 16.44 30.85 -0.10
C GLY A 126 17.09 32.09 -0.73
N THR A 127 17.79 31.91 -1.84
CA THR A 127 18.42 33.03 -2.57
C THR A 127 17.71 33.33 -3.88
N GLY A 128 17.99 34.50 -4.48
CA GLY A 128 17.45 34.86 -5.79
C GLY A 128 17.94 34.00 -6.96
N ARG A 129 18.89 33.07 -6.74
CA ARG A 129 19.49 32.21 -7.77
C ARG A 129 18.50 31.22 -8.41
N TYR A 130 17.52 30.75 -7.63
CA TYR A 130 16.52 29.77 -8.05
C TYR A 130 15.11 30.24 -7.73
N LEU A 131 14.11 29.61 -8.34
CA LEU A 131 12.72 29.78 -7.94
C LEU A 131 12.46 29.06 -6.61
N ARG A 132 11.75 29.73 -5.70
CA ARG A 132 11.37 29.24 -4.38
C ARG A 132 9.88 28.93 -4.39
N ILE A 133 9.54 27.64 -4.38
CA ILE A 133 8.15 27.17 -4.41
C ILE A 133 7.88 26.44 -3.09
N GLY A 134 6.91 26.92 -2.32
CA GLY A 134 6.39 26.18 -1.17
C GLY A 134 5.20 25.32 -1.57
N GLN A 135 5.06 24.14 -0.97
CA GLN A 135 3.91 23.26 -1.17
C GLN A 135 3.29 22.88 0.18
N GLU A 136 1.98 23.02 0.26
CA GLU A 136 1.15 22.68 1.41
C GLU A 136 0.36 21.39 1.15
N HIS A 137 0.36 20.47 2.13
CA HIS A 137 -0.33 19.18 2.08
C HIS A 137 -1.42 19.04 3.17
N ARG A 138 -1.59 20.06 4.01
CA ARG A 138 -2.66 20.19 5.01
C ARG A 138 -3.59 21.34 4.65
N ILE A 139 -4.70 21.46 5.36
CA ILE A 139 -5.63 22.56 5.17
C ILE A 139 -5.17 23.74 6.03
N TYR A 140 -5.18 24.96 5.49
CA TYR A 140 -4.73 26.18 6.17
C TYR A 140 -5.26 26.30 7.62
N GLY A 141 -6.58 26.14 7.78
CA GLY A 141 -7.25 26.26 9.09
C GLY A 141 -6.94 25.15 10.10
N THR A 142 -6.30 24.05 9.67
CA THR A 142 -6.00 22.88 10.53
C THR A 142 -4.62 22.92 11.18
N HIS A 143 -3.81 23.94 10.86
CA HIS A 143 -2.53 24.16 11.51
C HIS A 143 -2.71 24.75 12.90
N GLU A 144 -1.83 24.32 13.80
CA GLU A 144 -1.68 24.96 15.11
C GLU A 144 -1.37 26.45 14.93
N PRO A 145 -1.93 27.36 15.76
CA PRO A 145 -1.80 28.80 15.53
C PRO A 145 -0.36 29.29 15.40
N ALA A 146 0.56 28.72 16.16
CA ALA A 146 1.98 29.06 16.08
C ALA A 146 2.63 28.62 14.75
N ILE A 147 2.24 27.46 14.21
CA ILE A 147 2.75 27.00 12.91
C ILE A 147 2.21 27.93 11.81
N ARG A 148 0.90 28.22 11.85
CA ARG A 148 0.25 29.10 10.89
C ARG A 148 0.88 30.49 10.85
N ALA A 149 1.10 31.13 12.00
CA ALA A 149 1.73 32.45 12.05
C ALA A 149 3.13 32.50 11.38
N TYR A 150 3.94 31.45 11.56
CA TYR A 150 5.24 31.37 10.89
C TYR A 150 5.12 31.09 9.39
N GLN A 151 4.11 30.30 8.97
CA GLN A 151 3.81 30.13 7.55
C GLN A 151 3.37 31.44 6.90
N ASP A 152 2.49 32.19 7.56
CA ASP A 152 1.97 33.46 7.05
C ASP A 152 3.08 34.49 6.86
N ALA A 153 4.06 34.50 7.78
CA ALA A 153 5.27 35.31 7.62
C ALA A 153 6.16 34.82 6.46
N SER A 154 6.17 33.52 6.16
CA SER A 154 7.07 32.91 5.16
C SER A 154 6.54 33.00 3.74
N ILE A 155 5.24 32.79 3.53
CA ILE A 155 4.62 32.68 2.19
C ILE A 155 4.93 33.90 1.29
N PRO A 156 4.84 35.16 1.76
CA PRO A 156 5.14 36.36 0.97
C PRO A 156 6.58 36.46 0.43
N HIS A 157 7.51 35.64 0.95
CA HIS A 157 8.91 35.63 0.52
C HIS A 157 9.21 34.61 -0.59
N LEU A 158 8.22 33.81 -0.99
CA LEU A 158 8.34 32.79 -2.04
C LEU A 158 8.03 33.37 -3.42
N ASP A 159 8.42 32.64 -4.48
CA ASP A 159 7.96 32.93 -5.83
C ASP A 159 6.55 32.36 -6.06
N ALA A 160 6.28 31.16 -5.52
CA ALA A 160 4.95 30.56 -5.49
C ALA A 160 4.69 29.75 -4.22
N HIS A 161 3.41 29.60 -3.90
CA HIS A 161 2.91 28.70 -2.87
C HIS A 161 1.80 27.84 -3.44
N THR A 162 1.93 26.52 -3.34
CA THR A 162 1.03 25.57 -3.99
C THR A 162 0.26 24.75 -2.97
N THR A 163 -1.05 24.67 -3.10
CA THR A 163 -1.89 23.79 -2.28
C THR A 163 -2.28 22.54 -3.09
N VAL A 164 -2.82 21.52 -2.43
CA VAL A 164 -3.27 20.28 -3.11
C VAL A 164 -4.76 20.27 -3.46
N SER A 165 -5.50 21.32 -3.10
CA SER A 165 -6.90 21.55 -3.44
C SER A 165 -7.15 23.04 -3.71
N GLU A 166 -8.07 23.32 -4.62
CA GLU A 166 -8.45 24.68 -5.02
C GLU A 166 -9.17 25.42 -3.89
N ALA A 167 -9.99 24.73 -3.10
CA ALA A 167 -10.61 25.33 -1.91
C ALA A 167 -9.55 25.90 -0.93
N ASP A 168 -8.43 25.19 -0.75
CA ASP A 168 -7.35 25.66 0.11
C ASP A 168 -6.53 26.77 -0.59
N ALA A 169 -6.34 26.70 -1.91
CA ALA A 169 -5.71 27.78 -2.68
C ALA A 169 -6.51 29.09 -2.58
N ALA A 170 -7.84 29.02 -2.67
CA ALA A 170 -8.73 30.15 -2.52
C ALA A 170 -8.61 30.76 -1.11
N THR A 171 -8.62 29.92 -0.07
CA THR A 171 -8.41 30.37 1.31
C THR A 171 -7.09 31.13 1.48
N HIS A 172 -6.00 30.62 0.90
CA HIS A 172 -4.72 31.32 0.92
C HIS A 172 -4.76 32.63 0.13
N ARG A 173 -5.39 32.67 -1.06
CA ARG A 173 -5.53 33.90 -1.86
C ARG A 173 -6.32 34.99 -1.14
N GLU A 174 -7.37 34.62 -0.41
CA GLU A 174 -8.14 35.53 0.44
C GLU A 174 -7.32 36.07 1.62
N HIS A 175 -6.45 35.23 2.20
CA HIS A 175 -5.60 35.63 3.30
C HIS A 175 -4.41 36.51 2.88
N PHE A 176 -3.93 36.35 1.63
CA PHE A 176 -2.78 37.06 1.09
C PHE A 176 -3.11 37.85 -0.21
N PRO A 177 -4.07 38.80 -0.18
CA PRO A 177 -4.55 39.47 -1.38
C PRO A 177 -3.48 40.33 -2.08
N ASP A 178 -2.54 40.88 -1.31
CA ASP A 178 -1.47 41.76 -1.80
C ASP A 178 -0.13 41.05 -1.99
N ALA A 179 -0.06 39.73 -1.73
CA ALA A 179 1.18 39.00 -1.87
C ALA A 179 1.59 38.89 -3.34
N LYS A 180 2.86 39.19 -3.62
CA LYS A 180 3.47 38.94 -4.93
C LYS A 180 3.70 37.44 -5.18
N THR A 181 3.65 36.62 -4.14
CA THR A 181 3.73 35.16 -4.21
C THR A 181 2.55 34.63 -5.01
N LYS A 182 2.83 33.85 -6.05
CA LYS A 182 1.76 33.21 -6.81
C LYS A 182 1.16 32.03 -6.05
N ILE A 183 -0.12 32.11 -5.71
CA ILE A 183 -0.84 31.04 -4.99
C ILE A 183 -1.68 30.23 -5.99
N VAL A 184 -1.41 28.93 -6.11
CA VAL A 184 -2.07 28.04 -7.10
C VAL A 184 -2.36 26.66 -6.52
N CYS A 185 -3.45 26.03 -6.96
CA CYS A 185 -3.67 24.62 -6.71
C CYS A 185 -2.83 23.75 -7.65
N LEU A 186 -2.05 22.83 -7.08
CA LEU A 186 -1.39 21.73 -7.78
C LEU A 186 -1.73 20.41 -7.05
N PRO A 187 -2.73 19.65 -7.54
CA PRO A 187 -3.15 18.39 -6.95
C PRO A 187 -2.02 17.36 -6.83
N ASN A 188 -2.20 16.36 -5.95
CA ASN A 188 -1.24 15.27 -5.86
C ASN A 188 -1.30 14.37 -7.10
N GLY A 189 -0.12 14.00 -7.63
CA GLY A 189 0.00 13.01 -8.69
C GLY A 189 -0.18 11.59 -8.16
N VAL A 190 -1.09 10.83 -8.75
CA VAL A 190 -1.38 9.42 -8.43
C VAL A 190 -1.20 8.59 -9.70
N PRO A 191 -0.27 7.63 -9.74
CA PRO A 191 -0.02 6.83 -10.94
C PRO A 191 -1.23 5.96 -11.28
N ALA A 192 -1.39 5.70 -12.58
CA ALA A 192 -2.34 4.70 -13.04
C ALA A 192 -2.00 3.33 -12.43
N SER A 193 -3.04 2.54 -12.15
CA SER A 193 -2.86 1.22 -11.58
C SER A 193 -2.29 0.23 -12.59
N GLU A 194 -1.32 -0.58 -12.17
CA GLU A 194 -0.75 -1.68 -12.96
C GLU A 194 -1.53 -2.99 -12.83
N VAL A 195 -2.49 -3.05 -11.91
CA VAL A 195 -3.30 -4.25 -11.62
C VAL A 195 -4.41 -4.43 -12.66
N GLU A 196 -5.04 -5.61 -12.65
CA GLU A 196 -6.29 -5.80 -13.40
C GLU A 196 -7.37 -4.85 -12.90
N GLN A 197 -8.21 -4.37 -13.81
CA GLN A 197 -9.38 -3.60 -13.44
C GLN A 197 -10.25 -4.37 -12.45
N ALA A 198 -10.94 -3.63 -11.58
CA ALA A 198 -11.90 -4.20 -10.65
C ALA A 198 -12.98 -4.99 -11.39
N ASP A 199 -13.46 -6.05 -10.73
CA ASP A 199 -14.70 -6.71 -11.15
C ASP A 199 -15.88 -5.88 -10.60
N PRO A 200 -16.69 -5.23 -11.45
CA PRO A 200 -17.81 -4.43 -10.98
C PRO A 200 -18.92 -5.26 -10.33
N ASP A 201 -18.88 -6.58 -10.45
CA ASP A 201 -19.88 -7.49 -9.86
C ASP A 201 -19.40 -8.08 -8.52
N ALA A 202 -18.18 -7.74 -8.09
CA ALA A 202 -17.68 -8.15 -6.78
C ALA A 202 -18.57 -7.60 -5.66
N LYS A 203 -18.97 -8.45 -4.70
CA LYS A 203 -19.79 -8.05 -3.54
C LYS A 203 -18.93 -7.57 -2.38
N LEU A 204 -18.02 -6.64 -2.68
CA LEU A 204 -17.01 -6.16 -1.74
C LEU A 204 -16.88 -4.64 -1.82
N VAL A 205 -17.08 -4.00 -0.67
CA VAL A 205 -16.73 -2.60 -0.42
C VAL A 205 -15.35 -2.56 0.23
N VAL A 206 -14.49 -1.68 -0.28
CA VAL A 206 -13.13 -1.48 0.26
C VAL A 206 -13.01 -0.07 0.82
N ALA A 207 -12.33 0.05 1.96
CA ALA A 207 -11.86 1.35 2.44
C ALA A 207 -10.41 1.23 2.89
N ALA A 208 -9.60 2.26 2.64
CA ALA A 208 -8.20 2.26 3.03
C ALA A 208 -7.76 3.61 3.61
N GLY A 209 -6.87 3.57 4.60
CA GLY A 209 -6.33 4.76 5.23
C GLY A 209 -5.81 4.52 6.64
N ARG A 210 -5.31 5.59 7.29
CA ARG A 210 -4.88 5.52 8.70
C ARG A 210 -6.10 5.38 9.61
N LEU A 211 -6.05 4.48 10.58
CA LEU A 211 -7.13 4.29 11.56
C LEU A 211 -7.04 5.35 12.67
N ILE A 212 -7.34 6.60 12.30
CA ILE A 212 -7.32 7.79 13.16
C ILE A 212 -8.68 8.49 13.14
N PRO A 213 -9.03 9.29 14.18
CA PRO A 213 -10.36 9.86 14.31
C PRO A 213 -10.85 10.65 13.08
N VAL A 214 -9.98 11.39 12.39
CA VAL A 214 -10.38 12.19 11.21
C VAL A 214 -10.90 11.34 10.04
N LYS A 215 -10.54 10.05 9.92
CA LYS A 215 -11.03 9.16 8.84
C LYS A 215 -12.43 8.60 9.10
N ARG A 216 -12.93 8.73 10.33
CA ARG A 216 -14.29 8.37 10.74
C ARG A 216 -14.76 6.95 10.33
N TYR A 217 -13.88 5.96 10.42
CA TYR A 217 -14.29 4.56 10.19
C TYR A 217 -15.34 4.07 11.21
N ASP A 218 -15.50 4.76 12.35
CA ASP A 218 -16.63 4.54 13.28
C ASP A 218 -17.98 4.76 12.58
N LEU A 219 -18.05 5.77 11.73
CA LEU A 219 -19.24 6.10 10.96
C LEU A 219 -19.46 5.07 9.85
N LEU A 220 -18.40 4.66 9.15
CA LEU A 220 -18.51 3.61 8.13
C LEU A 220 -18.99 2.27 8.72
N VAL A 221 -18.48 1.86 9.88
CA VAL A 221 -18.92 0.63 10.56
C VAL A 221 -20.38 0.76 11.02
N LYS A 222 -20.81 1.94 11.48
CA LYS A 222 -22.22 2.18 11.82
C LYS A 222 -23.12 2.10 10.58
N ALA A 223 -22.75 2.75 9.48
CA ALA A 223 -23.47 2.71 8.21
C ALA A 223 -23.56 1.28 7.65
N TRP A 224 -22.49 0.51 7.82
CA TRP A 224 -22.44 -0.88 7.38
C TRP A 224 -23.44 -1.78 8.09
N ALA A 225 -23.87 -1.47 9.31
CA ALA A 225 -24.93 -2.24 9.98
C ALA A 225 -26.24 -2.22 9.18
N THR A 226 -26.59 -1.07 8.61
CA THR A 226 -27.76 -0.93 7.71
C THR A 226 -27.56 -1.70 6.41
N VAL A 227 -26.36 -1.56 5.80
CA VAL A 227 -26.03 -2.27 4.54
C VAL A 227 -26.08 -3.79 4.73
N ALA A 228 -25.45 -4.31 5.78
CA ALA A 228 -25.38 -5.74 6.05
C ALA A 228 -26.74 -6.36 6.41
N ALA A 229 -27.67 -5.57 6.96
CA ALA A 229 -29.03 -6.01 7.22
C ALA A 229 -29.85 -6.17 5.92
N ALA A 230 -29.63 -5.29 4.94
CA ALA A 230 -30.29 -5.36 3.62
C ALA A 230 -29.62 -6.37 2.67
N HIS A 231 -28.30 -6.42 2.67
CA HIS A 231 -27.47 -7.20 1.74
C HIS A 231 -26.38 -7.98 2.50
N PRO A 232 -26.74 -9.09 3.18
CA PRO A 232 -25.82 -9.85 4.05
C PRO A 232 -24.69 -10.59 3.29
N ASP A 233 -24.85 -10.73 1.98
CA ASP A 233 -23.88 -11.30 1.05
C ASP A 233 -22.74 -10.34 0.70
N TRP A 234 -22.92 -9.03 0.91
CA TRP A 234 -21.87 -8.03 0.74
C TRP A 234 -20.94 -7.96 1.94
N LYS A 235 -19.66 -7.65 1.68
CA LYS A 235 -18.60 -7.54 2.68
C LYS A 235 -17.90 -6.19 2.63
N LEU A 236 -17.35 -5.76 3.76
CA LEU A 236 -16.54 -4.57 3.92
C LEU A 236 -15.14 -4.95 4.40
N ARG A 237 -14.11 -4.52 3.68
CA ARG A 237 -12.72 -4.66 4.09
C ARG A 237 -12.09 -3.30 4.37
N LEU A 238 -11.55 -3.15 5.57
CA LEU A 238 -10.88 -1.93 6.04
C LEU A 238 -9.35 -2.16 6.11
N TYR A 239 -8.61 -1.48 5.24
CA TYR A 239 -7.15 -1.54 5.17
C TYR A 239 -6.52 -0.35 5.88
N GLY A 240 -5.70 -0.60 6.89
CA GLY A 240 -5.10 0.46 7.68
C GLY A 240 -4.47 -0.01 8.98
N ARG A 241 -3.70 0.90 9.59
CA ARG A 241 -3.26 0.79 10.99
C ARG A 241 -3.46 2.13 11.68
N GLY A 242 -3.65 2.09 12.99
CA GLY A 242 -3.77 3.29 13.80
C GLY A 242 -4.40 3.02 15.17
N PRO A 243 -4.41 4.03 16.04
CA PRO A 243 -4.89 3.91 17.41
C PRO A 243 -6.37 3.53 17.53
N GLU A 244 -7.20 3.82 16.53
CA GLU A 244 -8.64 3.49 16.58
C GLU A 244 -8.93 1.99 16.34
N GLN A 245 -7.94 1.15 16.02
CA GLN A 245 -8.15 -0.26 15.66
C GLN A 245 -8.94 -1.04 16.73
N ALA A 246 -8.58 -0.90 18.01
CA ALA A 246 -9.26 -1.60 19.10
C ALA A 246 -10.70 -1.12 19.29
N LYS A 247 -10.93 0.19 19.17
CA LYS A 247 -12.26 0.80 19.26
C LYS A 247 -13.17 0.37 18.10
N LEU A 248 -12.63 0.28 16.88
CA LEU A 248 -13.34 -0.25 15.71
C LEU A 248 -13.71 -1.72 15.90
N ARG A 249 -12.77 -2.54 16.41
CA ARG A 249 -13.07 -3.96 16.72
C ARG A 249 -14.23 -4.07 17.71
N ALA A 250 -14.18 -3.36 18.84
CA ALA A 250 -15.26 -3.38 19.83
C ALA A 250 -16.60 -2.91 19.25
N GLN A 251 -16.59 -1.96 18.31
CA GLN A 251 -17.81 -1.53 17.62
C GLN A 251 -18.36 -2.61 16.67
N ILE A 252 -17.49 -3.28 15.91
CA ILE A 252 -17.87 -4.40 15.04
C ILE A 252 -18.51 -5.51 15.87
N ASP A 253 -17.89 -5.88 17.00
CA ASP A 253 -18.38 -6.94 17.88
C ASP A 253 -19.75 -6.60 18.48
N ARG A 254 -19.91 -5.37 18.99
CA ARG A 254 -21.18 -4.88 19.56
C ARG A 254 -22.32 -4.83 18.53
N LEU A 255 -22.00 -4.60 17.26
CA LEU A 255 -22.98 -4.56 16.18
C LEU A 255 -23.19 -5.94 15.52
N GLY A 256 -22.48 -6.99 15.95
CA GLY A 256 -22.58 -8.32 15.37
C GLY A 256 -22.07 -8.42 13.93
N LEU A 257 -21.12 -7.55 13.53
CA LEU A 257 -20.66 -7.41 12.15
C LEU A 257 -19.40 -8.24 11.83
N ASN A 258 -19.04 -9.21 12.68
CA ASN A 258 -17.81 -10.01 12.58
C ASN A 258 -17.70 -10.78 11.25
N GLU A 259 -18.83 -11.16 10.66
CA GLU A 259 -18.91 -11.90 9.40
C GLU A 259 -18.99 -11.01 8.15
N SER A 260 -19.15 -9.70 8.30
CA SER A 260 -19.30 -8.77 7.18
C SER A 260 -18.29 -7.62 7.17
N VAL A 261 -17.60 -7.34 8.28
CA VAL A 261 -16.55 -6.31 8.37
C VAL A 261 -15.23 -6.92 8.81
N THR A 262 -14.20 -6.75 7.98
CA THR A 262 -12.85 -7.27 8.26
C THR A 262 -11.82 -6.15 8.36
N LEU A 263 -11.09 -6.11 9.47
CA LEU A 263 -9.92 -5.24 9.64
C LEU A 263 -8.68 -5.94 9.07
N MET A 264 -8.25 -5.52 7.88
CA MET A 264 -7.21 -6.19 7.09
C MET A 264 -5.78 -5.81 7.49
N GLY A 265 -5.62 -4.77 8.32
CA GLY A 265 -4.32 -4.19 8.61
C GLY A 265 -3.77 -3.35 7.44
N ALA A 266 -2.55 -2.85 7.56
CA ALA A 266 -1.90 -2.08 6.49
C ALA A 266 -1.42 -3.01 5.36
N HIS A 267 -1.65 -2.60 4.12
CA HIS A 267 -1.27 -3.33 2.91
C HIS A 267 -0.62 -2.40 1.88
N SER A 268 0.33 -2.92 1.11
CA SER A 268 1.04 -2.20 0.04
C SER A 268 1.61 -3.23 -0.94
N PRO A 269 1.46 -3.04 -2.26
CA PRO A 269 0.64 -2.03 -2.94
C PRO A 269 -0.86 -2.16 -2.62
N ILE A 270 -1.59 -1.05 -2.46
CA ILE A 270 -3.02 -1.08 -2.08
C ILE A 270 -3.94 -1.33 -3.27
N GLU A 271 -3.47 -1.03 -4.47
CA GLU A 271 -4.19 -1.22 -5.73
C GLU A 271 -4.60 -2.68 -5.97
N THR A 272 -3.85 -3.66 -5.45
CA THR A 272 -4.24 -5.08 -5.52
C THR A 272 -5.51 -5.38 -4.72
N GLU A 273 -5.85 -4.51 -3.77
CA GLU A 273 -7.02 -4.63 -2.90
C GLU A 273 -8.16 -3.75 -3.38
N TRP A 274 -7.88 -2.58 -3.96
CA TRP A 274 -8.90 -1.80 -4.66
C TRP A 274 -9.54 -2.62 -5.79
N ALA A 275 -8.72 -3.31 -6.58
CA ALA A 275 -9.18 -4.17 -7.67
C ALA A 275 -10.07 -5.34 -7.23
N LYS A 276 -10.11 -5.66 -5.94
CA LYS A 276 -10.99 -6.70 -5.40
C LYS A 276 -12.40 -6.19 -5.10
N GLY A 277 -12.56 -4.89 -4.87
CA GLY A 277 -13.83 -4.27 -4.57
C GLY A 277 -14.56 -3.80 -5.83
N SER A 278 -15.86 -3.58 -5.70
CA SER A 278 -16.69 -2.91 -6.71
C SER A 278 -17.16 -1.52 -6.25
N ILE A 279 -16.95 -1.17 -4.98
CA ILE A 279 -17.23 0.14 -4.40
C ILE A 279 -16.11 0.49 -3.40
N ALA A 280 -15.68 1.75 -3.40
CA ALA A 280 -14.79 2.29 -2.37
C ALA A 280 -15.53 3.25 -1.43
N ALA A 281 -15.21 3.21 -0.14
CA ALA A 281 -15.79 4.11 0.86
C ALA A 281 -14.73 5.04 1.49
N VAL A 282 -15.00 6.34 1.50
CA VAL A 282 -14.14 7.36 2.13
C VAL A 282 -15.00 8.26 3.02
N THR A 283 -14.99 8.00 4.33
CA THR A 283 -15.92 8.64 5.27
C THR A 283 -15.32 9.79 6.08
N SER A 284 -14.19 10.35 5.64
CA SER A 284 -13.39 11.31 6.39
C SER A 284 -14.18 12.56 6.82
N ARG A 285 -13.82 13.14 7.97
CA ARG A 285 -14.28 14.47 8.35
C ARG A 285 -13.58 15.56 7.54
N GLU A 286 -12.29 15.35 7.28
CA GLU A 286 -11.41 16.29 6.58
C GLU A 286 -10.47 15.51 5.64
N GLU A 287 -10.24 16.06 4.45
CA GLU A 287 -9.24 15.62 3.48
C GLU A 287 -8.58 16.87 2.90
N SER A 288 -7.26 16.87 2.72
CA SER A 288 -6.60 17.95 1.95
C SER A 288 -6.70 17.72 0.44
N PHE A 289 -6.77 16.45 0.02
CA PHE A 289 -6.92 16.03 -1.38
C PHE A 289 -7.75 14.75 -1.48
N GLY A 290 -7.22 13.61 -0.97
CA GLY A 290 -7.89 12.31 -1.04
C GLY A 290 -7.26 11.34 -2.06
N MET A 291 -5.96 11.06 -1.96
CA MET A 291 -5.28 10.14 -2.89
C MET A 291 -5.95 8.76 -3.01
N THR A 292 -6.51 8.23 -1.90
CA THR A 292 -7.21 6.94 -1.89
C THR A 292 -8.44 6.93 -2.80
N ILE A 293 -9.07 8.08 -3.01
CA ILE A 293 -10.18 8.24 -3.97
C ILE A 293 -9.63 7.99 -5.38
N VAL A 294 -8.57 8.70 -5.76
CA VAL A 294 -7.95 8.56 -7.09
C VAL A 294 -7.37 7.16 -7.32
N GLU A 295 -6.75 6.55 -6.31
CA GLU A 295 -6.23 5.17 -6.36
C GLU A 295 -7.35 4.15 -6.66
N ALA A 296 -8.51 4.29 -5.99
CA ALA A 296 -9.68 3.44 -6.24
C ALA A 296 -10.26 3.70 -7.65
N MET A 297 -10.43 4.96 -8.03
CA MET A 297 -10.93 5.35 -9.35
C MET A 297 -10.04 4.82 -10.48
N HIS A 298 -8.70 4.83 -10.33
CA HIS A 298 -7.77 4.23 -11.31
C HIS A 298 -7.99 2.74 -11.53
N CYS A 299 -8.51 2.02 -10.52
CA CYS A 299 -8.85 0.61 -10.62
C CYS A 299 -10.25 0.37 -11.24
N GLY A 300 -11.00 1.44 -11.58
CA GLY A 300 -12.38 1.34 -12.06
C GLY A 300 -13.41 1.17 -10.95
N VAL A 301 -13.07 1.57 -9.73
CA VAL A 301 -13.95 1.45 -8.56
C VAL A 301 -14.63 2.79 -8.28
N PRO A 302 -15.97 2.90 -8.39
CA PRO A 302 -16.69 4.11 -7.98
C PRO A 302 -16.57 4.33 -6.47
N VAL A 303 -16.56 5.59 -6.05
CA VAL A 303 -16.30 5.98 -4.66
C VAL A 303 -17.54 6.63 -4.04
N VAL A 304 -17.97 6.14 -2.88
CA VAL A 304 -18.85 6.86 -1.96
C VAL A 304 -17.98 7.61 -0.97
N ALA A 305 -17.90 8.92 -1.13
CA ALA A 305 -17.06 9.79 -0.31
C ALA A 305 -17.91 10.83 0.43
N THR A 306 -17.52 11.16 1.66
CA THR A 306 -18.06 12.35 2.33
C THR A 306 -17.59 13.62 1.62
N ASP A 307 -18.49 14.57 1.44
CA ASP A 307 -18.25 15.87 0.80
C ASP A 307 -17.52 16.81 1.75
N CYS A 308 -16.24 16.49 2.00
CA CYS A 308 -15.37 17.37 2.77
C CYS A 308 -15.20 18.70 2.02
N PRO A 309 -15.09 19.85 2.72
CA PRO A 309 -14.94 21.15 2.07
C PRO A 309 -13.72 21.31 1.15
N HIS A 310 -12.76 20.38 1.22
CA HIS A 310 -11.54 20.35 0.41
C HIS A 310 -11.32 18.92 -0.09
N GLY A 311 -10.90 18.73 -1.34
CA GLY A 311 -10.44 17.43 -1.85
C GLY A 311 -11.52 16.60 -2.57
N PRO A 312 -12.39 15.83 -1.88
CA PRO A 312 -13.31 14.89 -2.52
C PRO A 312 -14.20 15.52 -3.60
N GLY A 313 -14.84 16.66 -3.34
CA GLY A 313 -15.70 17.36 -4.31
C GLY A 313 -14.95 17.95 -5.51
N GLU A 314 -13.62 18.07 -5.44
CA GLU A 314 -12.78 18.47 -6.58
C GLU A 314 -12.32 17.27 -7.42
N ILE A 315 -12.38 16.05 -6.86
CA ILE A 315 -12.00 14.80 -7.52
C ILE A 315 -13.22 14.14 -8.17
N ILE A 316 -14.33 14.09 -7.42
CA ILE A 316 -15.56 13.38 -7.77
C ILE A 316 -16.60 14.38 -8.29
N THR A 317 -17.17 14.06 -9.44
CA THR A 317 -18.41 14.66 -9.95
C THR A 317 -19.58 13.81 -9.48
N HIS A 318 -20.33 14.31 -8.48
CA HIS A 318 -21.43 13.59 -7.83
C HIS A 318 -22.44 13.05 -8.86
N GLY A 319 -22.72 11.74 -8.79
CA GLY A 319 -23.67 11.04 -9.65
C GLY A 319 -23.09 10.57 -10.99
N GLU A 320 -21.88 11.00 -11.35
CA GLU A 320 -21.22 10.62 -12.61
C GLU A 320 -20.08 9.62 -12.40
N ASP A 321 -19.10 9.97 -11.58
CA ASP A 321 -17.87 9.19 -11.35
C ASP A 321 -17.64 8.81 -9.88
N GLY A 322 -18.62 9.12 -9.03
CA GLY A 322 -18.70 8.79 -7.62
C GLY A 322 -19.93 9.41 -6.96
N LEU A 323 -20.15 9.11 -5.69
CA LEU A 323 -21.21 9.72 -4.87
C LEU A 323 -20.60 10.52 -3.72
N LEU A 324 -20.97 11.79 -3.64
CA LEU A 324 -20.68 12.66 -2.50
C LEU A 324 -21.85 12.66 -1.51
N VAL A 325 -21.55 12.46 -0.22
CA VAL A 325 -22.55 12.45 0.87
C VAL A 325 -22.16 13.41 2.01
N PRO A 326 -23.10 13.94 2.82
CA PRO A 326 -22.76 14.87 3.89
C PRO A 326 -21.74 14.32 4.92
N VAL A 327 -20.82 15.18 5.36
CA VAL A 327 -19.84 14.84 6.41
C VAL A 327 -20.55 14.51 7.73
N GLY A 328 -20.16 13.40 8.36
CA GLY A 328 -20.67 13.04 9.69
C GLY A 328 -22.04 12.36 9.69
N ASP A 329 -22.63 12.12 8.52
CA ASP A 329 -23.91 11.44 8.36
C ASP A 329 -23.72 9.95 8.00
N SER A 330 -23.98 9.08 8.97
CA SER A 330 -23.90 7.62 8.80
C SER A 330 -24.99 7.07 7.90
N ASP A 331 -26.17 7.68 7.90
CA ASP A 331 -27.33 7.19 7.18
C ASP A 331 -27.20 7.55 5.70
N ALA A 332 -26.65 8.74 5.41
CA ALA A 332 -26.29 9.13 4.06
C ALA A 332 -25.18 8.25 3.46
N VAL A 333 -24.16 7.87 4.25
CA VAL A 333 -23.16 6.88 3.80
C VAL A 333 -23.81 5.54 3.49
N ALA A 334 -24.69 5.04 4.36
CA ALA A 334 -25.40 3.78 4.11
C ALA A 334 -26.25 3.88 2.82
N LYS A 335 -26.98 4.98 2.63
CA LYS A 335 -27.79 5.22 1.44
C LYS A 335 -26.95 5.23 0.15
N GLY A 336 -25.82 5.94 0.14
CA GLY A 336 -24.93 5.97 -1.03
C GLY A 336 -24.31 4.61 -1.36
N LEU A 337 -23.97 3.83 -0.33
CA LEU A 337 -23.51 2.44 -0.53
C LEU A 337 -24.62 1.56 -1.10
N LEU A 338 -25.83 1.62 -0.53
CA LEU A 338 -26.99 0.85 -0.98
C LEU A 338 -27.36 1.19 -2.43
N GLU A 339 -27.32 2.47 -2.81
CA GLU A 339 -27.59 2.92 -4.18
C GLU A 339 -26.69 2.21 -5.21
N LEU A 340 -25.38 2.13 -4.94
CA LEU A 340 -24.45 1.41 -5.81
C LEU A 340 -24.54 -0.11 -5.69
N ILE A 341 -24.93 -0.64 -4.53
CA ILE A 341 -25.14 -2.09 -4.34
C ILE A 341 -26.37 -2.58 -5.12
N GLU A 342 -27.44 -1.78 -5.15
CA GLU A 342 -28.73 -2.15 -5.71
C GLU A 342 -28.85 -1.86 -7.21
N ASP A 343 -28.04 -0.94 -7.76
CA ASP A 343 -27.99 -0.65 -9.20
C ASP A 343 -26.64 -1.03 -9.83
N ASP A 344 -26.56 -2.26 -10.33
CA ASP A 344 -25.40 -2.79 -11.07
C ASP A 344 -25.04 -1.95 -12.30
N GLY A 345 -26.05 -1.39 -12.98
CA GLY A 345 -25.85 -0.59 -14.19
C GLY A 345 -25.19 0.74 -13.85
N LEU A 346 -25.66 1.41 -12.80
CA LEU A 346 -25.06 2.63 -12.26
C LEU A 346 -23.63 2.36 -11.79
N ARG A 347 -23.42 1.32 -10.98
CA ARG A 347 -22.09 0.97 -10.45
C ARG A 347 -21.05 0.75 -11.56
N ARG A 348 -21.41 0.01 -12.62
CA ARG A 348 -20.55 -0.22 -13.79
C ARG A 348 -20.21 1.07 -14.53
N ARG A 349 -21.22 1.87 -14.90
CA ARG A 349 -21.02 3.15 -15.62
C ARG A 349 -20.17 4.12 -14.80
N MET A 350 -20.43 4.22 -13.50
CA MET A 350 -19.71 5.10 -12.59
C MET A 350 -18.26 4.64 -12.40
N GLY A 351 -17.99 3.34 -12.36
CA GLY A 351 -16.62 2.79 -12.33
C GLY A 351 -15.80 3.10 -13.59
N GLU A 352 -16.43 3.03 -14.77
CA GLU A 352 -15.80 3.44 -16.02
C GLU A 352 -15.50 4.95 -16.06
N ALA A 353 -16.47 5.77 -15.64
CA ALA A 353 -16.32 7.21 -15.54
C ALA A 353 -15.23 7.60 -14.52
N ALA A 354 -15.20 6.94 -13.36
CA ALA A 354 -14.17 7.09 -12.34
C ALA A 354 -12.77 6.89 -12.91
N ARG A 355 -12.57 5.81 -13.66
CA ARG A 355 -11.28 5.50 -14.27
C ARG A 355 -10.84 6.54 -15.30
N ALA A 356 -11.78 7.05 -16.10
CA ALA A 356 -11.50 8.12 -17.05
C ALA A 356 -11.14 9.43 -16.33
N SER A 357 -11.92 9.82 -15.31
CA SER A 357 -11.70 11.02 -14.49
C SER A 357 -10.36 11.00 -13.74
N ALA A 358 -9.96 9.84 -13.21
CA ALA A 358 -8.69 9.69 -12.47
C ALA A 358 -7.46 10.10 -13.29
N GLN A 359 -7.52 10.00 -14.63
CA GLN A 359 -6.41 10.39 -15.51
C GLN A 359 -6.03 11.88 -15.40
N ARG A 360 -6.91 12.74 -14.87
CA ARG A 360 -6.57 14.15 -14.59
C ARG A 360 -5.46 14.29 -13.55
N TYR A 361 -5.31 13.30 -12.68
CA TYR A 361 -4.34 13.29 -11.58
C TYR A 361 -3.12 12.41 -11.84
N SER A 362 -2.91 11.96 -13.08
CA SER A 362 -1.69 11.23 -13.45
C SER A 362 -0.43 12.06 -13.12
N PRO A 363 0.67 11.46 -12.65
CA PRO A 363 1.89 12.19 -12.30
C PRO A 363 2.44 13.02 -13.45
N GLU A 364 2.27 12.57 -14.69
CA GLU A 364 2.69 13.27 -15.91
C GLU A 364 1.96 14.61 -16.07
N ARG A 365 0.63 14.62 -15.91
CA ARG A 365 -0.18 15.86 -15.99
C ARG A 365 0.13 16.82 -14.86
N ILE A 366 0.36 16.31 -13.65
CA ILE A 366 0.76 17.15 -12.51
C ILE A 366 2.16 17.72 -12.75
N ALA A 367 3.09 16.94 -13.30
CA ALA A 367 4.41 17.42 -13.70
C ALA A 367 4.31 18.51 -14.78
N ASP A 368 3.44 18.37 -15.78
CA ASP A 368 3.20 19.41 -16.79
C ASP A 368 2.66 20.71 -16.16
N ALA A 369 1.76 20.60 -15.18
CA ALA A 369 1.26 21.77 -14.43
C ALA A 369 2.37 22.47 -13.61
N TYR A 370 3.27 21.71 -12.99
CA TYR A 370 4.47 22.28 -12.35
C TYR A 370 5.37 23.02 -13.34
N LEU A 371 5.61 22.45 -14.53
CA LEU A 371 6.44 23.07 -15.56
C LEU A 371 5.81 24.36 -16.08
N ALA A 372 4.49 24.38 -16.30
CA ALA A 372 3.77 25.59 -16.69
C ALA A 372 3.89 26.70 -15.63
N LEU A 373 3.76 26.37 -14.33
CA LEU A 373 3.99 27.31 -13.24
C LEU A 373 5.43 27.85 -13.25
N ILE A 374 6.43 26.98 -13.42
CA ILE A 374 7.85 27.37 -13.44
C ILE A 374 8.15 28.32 -14.60
N GLU A 375 7.60 28.05 -15.79
CA GLU A 375 7.77 28.91 -16.97
C GLU A 375 7.16 30.30 -16.76
N ASP A 376 5.95 30.34 -16.19
CA ASP A 376 5.27 31.59 -15.85
C ASP A 376 6.06 32.43 -14.84
N LEU A 377 6.54 31.82 -13.75
CA LEU A 377 7.37 32.51 -12.74
C LEU A 377 8.69 33.04 -13.32
N ARG A 378 9.29 32.33 -14.29
CA ARG A 378 10.50 32.79 -14.98
C ARG A 378 10.24 34.00 -15.86
N ARG A 379 9.11 34.04 -16.57
CA ARG A 379 8.68 35.21 -17.35
C ARG A 379 8.52 36.43 -16.45
N ASP A 380 7.82 36.29 -15.32
CA ASP A 380 7.62 37.38 -14.37
C ASP A 380 8.94 37.93 -13.81
N ARG A 381 9.92 37.07 -13.53
CA ARG A 381 11.27 37.50 -13.13
C ARG A 381 12.02 38.22 -14.26
N GLY A 382 11.89 37.74 -15.50
CA GLY A 382 12.49 38.37 -16.68
C GLY A 382 11.94 39.77 -16.94
N GLU A 383 10.62 39.96 -16.80
CA GLU A 383 9.99 41.28 -16.98
C GLU A 383 10.36 42.27 -15.87
N ARG A 384 10.46 41.81 -14.61
CA ARG A 384 10.90 42.64 -13.47
C ARG A 384 12.36 43.11 -13.61
N THR A 385 13.24 42.27 -14.17
CA THR A 385 14.63 42.65 -14.43
C THR A 385 14.78 43.55 -15.66
N GLY A 386 13.90 43.43 -16.66
CA GLY A 386 13.85 44.33 -17.82
C GLY A 386 13.27 45.72 -17.52
N ALA A 387 12.28 45.82 -16.63
CA ALA A 387 11.60 47.09 -16.29
C ALA A 387 12.41 48.04 -15.38
N SER A 388 13.55 47.58 -14.83
CA SER A 388 14.46 48.40 -14.00
C SER A 388 15.66 48.97 -14.78
N GLY A 389 15.67 48.82 -16.11
CA GLY A 389 16.76 49.25 -16.99
C GLY A 389 16.74 50.72 -17.39
N THR A 390 16.65 51.68 -16.46
CA THR A 390 17.05 53.08 -16.71
C THR A 390 17.76 53.68 -15.50
N GLY A 391 19.10 53.76 -15.60
CA GLY A 391 19.94 54.77 -14.94
C GLY A 391 20.41 54.49 -13.50
N SER A 392 21.66 54.06 -13.37
CA SER A 392 22.70 54.88 -12.70
C SER A 392 24.05 54.17 -12.73
N THR A 393 25.04 54.90 -13.21
CA THR A 393 26.46 54.59 -13.30
C THR A 393 27.13 54.50 -11.93
N SER A 394 27.89 53.43 -11.66
CA SER A 394 29.19 53.56 -10.99
C SER A 394 30.11 52.37 -11.26
N VAL A 395 31.30 52.70 -11.74
CA VAL A 395 32.57 51.95 -11.84
C VAL A 395 33.62 53.04 -11.47
N PRO A 396 34.85 52.81 -10.94
CA PRO A 396 35.69 51.59 -10.77
C PRO A 396 36.35 51.52 -9.35
N LEU A 397 37.28 50.64 -8.93
CA LEU A 397 38.59 50.16 -9.42
C LEU A 397 39.04 49.00 -8.48
N ARG A 398 39.66 47.91 -8.95
CA ARG A 398 41.13 47.79 -9.08
C ARG A 398 41.53 46.62 -9.97
N LYS A 399 42.62 46.86 -10.71
CA LYS A 399 43.24 46.07 -11.78
C LYS A 399 44.38 45.18 -11.26
N LEU A 400 44.59 44.08 -12.01
CA LEU A 400 45.85 43.50 -12.51
C LEU A 400 46.86 42.82 -11.54
N LEU A 401 47.24 41.60 -11.92
CA LEU A 401 48.58 41.00 -12.17
C LEU A 401 48.33 39.47 -12.29
N ARG A 402 48.89 38.62 -13.17
CA ARG A 402 49.99 38.64 -14.15
C ARG A 402 49.75 37.47 -15.14
N ARG A 403 50.12 37.67 -16.40
CA ARG A 403 50.38 36.62 -17.41
C ARG A 403 51.89 36.61 -17.68
N ALA A 404 52.52 35.43 -17.69
CA ALA A 404 53.67 35.02 -18.54
C ALA A 404 54.08 33.59 -18.13
N VAL A 405 53.73 32.57 -18.92
CA VAL A 405 54.57 31.87 -19.90
C VAL A 405 55.82 31.20 -19.30
N GLY A 406 55.80 29.86 -19.35
CA GLY A 406 56.97 29.01 -19.19
C GLY A 406 56.68 27.59 -19.68
N LYS A 407 57.04 27.30 -20.93
CA LYS A 407 57.22 25.93 -21.43
C LYS A 407 58.38 25.29 -20.66
N LEU A 408 58.29 24.01 -20.28
CA LEU A 408 59.34 23.01 -20.57
C LEU A 408 58.92 21.56 -20.23
N VAL A 409 59.25 20.67 -21.17
CA VAL A 409 59.54 19.22 -21.08
C VAL A 409 58.44 18.25 -20.62
N ARG A 410 57.79 17.64 -21.61
CA ARG A 410 57.22 16.28 -21.52
C ARG A 410 58.35 15.25 -21.55
N ARG A 411 58.53 14.50 -20.46
CA ARG A 411 59.24 13.20 -20.45
C ARG A 411 58.23 12.08 -20.80
N PRO A 412 58.59 11.07 -21.60
CA PRO A 412 57.71 9.93 -21.83
C PRO A 412 57.82 8.99 -20.63
N VAL A 413 56.73 8.80 -19.90
CA VAL A 413 56.61 7.67 -18.96
C VAL A 413 56.09 6.49 -19.75
N ALA A 414 56.88 5.43 -19.79
CA ALA A 414 56.55 4.17 -20.44
C ALA A 414 55.22 3.61 -19.90
N LYS A 415 54.31 3.28 -20.82
CA LYS A 415 53.11 2.49 -20.49
C LYS A 415 53.56 1.12 -19.97
N PRO A 416 53.08 0.65 -18.81
CA PRO A 416 53.26 -0.75 -18.46
C PRO A 416 52.51 -1.60 -19.49
N ALA A 417 53.19 -2.61 -20.03
CA ALA A 417 52.63 -3.56 -20.96
C ALA A 417 51.43 -4.26 -20.31
N LYS A 418 50.21 -3.92 -20.76
CA LYS A 418 49.02 -4.71 -20.47
C LYS A 418 49.18 -6.04 -21.18
N GLN A 419 49.53 -7.08 -20.43
CA GLN A 419 49.37 -8.46 -20.88
C GLN A 419 47.90 -8.68 -21.34
N PRO A 420 47.67 -9.46 -22.40
CA PRO A 420 46.36 -9.58 -23.03
C PRO A 420 45.47 -10.55 -22.25
N VAL A 421 45.01 -10.17 -21.05
CA VAL A 421 43.97 -10.92 -20.31
C VAL A 421 42.62 -10.90 -21.07
N LYS A 422 42.46 -10.01 -22.05
CA LYS A 422 41.26 -9.90 -22.90
C LYS A 422 41.02 -11.09 -23.84
N LYS A 423 42.00 -11.98 -24.07
CA LYS A 423 41.80 -13.17 -24.91
C LYS A 423 41.33 -14.39 -24.11
N VAL A 424 41.73 -14.51 -22.84
CA VAL A 424 41.27 -15.59 -21.93
C VAL A 424 39.87 -15.31 -21.36
N LEU A 425 39.46 -14.04 -21.27
CA LEU A 425 38.10 -13.66 -20.84
C LEU A 425 37.02 -13.78 -21.92
N LYS A 426 37.36 -13.96 -23.20
CA LYS A 426 36.36 -14.12 -24.26
C LYS A 426 35.66 -15.48 -24.22
N ASP A 427 36.29 -16.49 -23.62
CA ASP A 427 35.73 -17.83 -23.46
C ASP A 427 35.04 -18.02 -22.10
N ILE A 428 35.14 -17.04 -21.19
CA ILE A 428 34.34 -17.01 -19.97
C ILE A 428 33.04 -16.27 -20.31
N VAL A 429 31.98 -17.04 -20.58
CA VAL A 429 30.62 -16.50 -20.68
C VAL A 429 30.22 -15.95 -19.29
N VAL A 430 30.55 -14.68 -19.01
CA VAL A 430 30.12 -13.99 -17.79
C VAL A 430 28.63 -13.70 -17.93
N ARG A 431 27.80 -14.61 -17.42
CA ARG A 431 26.33 -14.46 -17.42
C ARG A 431 25.93 -13.42 -16.38
N LYS A 432 24.96 -12.57 -16.73
CA LYS A 432 24.40 -11.57 -15.80
C LYS A 432 23.79 -12.30 -14.59
N PRO A 433 24.03 -11.83 -13.35
CA PRO A 433 23.38 -12.40 -12.18
C PRO A 433 21.85 -12.33 -12.30
N LEU A 434 21.17 -13.41 -11.91
CA LEU A 434 19.71 -13.39 -11.82
C LEU A 434 19.27 -12.46 -10.67
N ARG A 435 18.31 -11.59 -10.96
CA ARG A 435 17.59 -10.72 -10.03
C ARG A 435 16.10 -10.77 -10.39
N PRO A 436 15.45 -11.93 -10.26
CA PRO A 436 14.09 -12.12 -10.75
C PRO A 436 13.10 -11.31 -9.90
N VAL A 437 12.39 -10.40 -10.55
CA VAL A 437 11.22 -9.71 -10.03
C VAL A 437 10.02 -10.24 -10.80
N ALA A 438 8.92 -10.54 -10.14
CA ALA A 438 7.73 -11.04 -10.81
C ALA A 438 6.44 -10.50 -10.22
N SER A 439 5.43 -10.38 -11.08
CA SER A 439 4.04 -10.26 -10.67
C SER A 439 3.35 -11.61 -10.82
N CYS A 440 2.31 -11.86 -10.03
CA CYS A 440 1.41 -12.97 -10.26
C CYS A 440 -0.06 -12.57 -10.18
N ARG A 441 -0.88 -13.34 -10.89
CA ARG A 441 -2.33 -13.17 -10.94
C ARG A 441 -3.02 -14.52 -10.87
N VAL A 442 -4.11 -14.57 -10.09
CA VAL A 442 -5.04 -15.70 -10.08
C VAL A 442 -6.11 -15.49 -11.15
N ASP A 443 -6.24 -16.46 -12.07
CA ASP A 443 -7.29 -16.43 -13.10
C ASP A 443 -8.62 -17.01 -12.58
N ALA A 444 -9.67 -16.95 -13.42
CA ALA A 444 -11.01 -17.43 -13.10
C ALA A 444 -11.09 -18.95 -12.84
N ASP A 445 -10.09 -19.72 -13.28
CA ASP A 445 -9.98 -21.15 -12.99
C ASP A 445 -9.21 -21.42 -11.68
N GLY A 446 -8.69 -20.39 -11.01
CA GLY A 446 -7.87 -20.49 -9.81
C GLY A 446 -6.41 -20.86 -10.08
N ASN A 447 -5.95 -20.81 -11.33
CA ASN A 447 -4.53 -21.00 -11.66
C ASN A 447 -3.75 -19.71 -11.40
N ILE A 448 -2.46 -19.86 -11.08
CA ILE A 448 -1.60 -18.71 -10.83
C ILE A 448 -0.68 -18.50 -12.03
N ARG A 449 -0.90 -17.41 -12.77
CA ARG A 449 0.02 -16.95 -13.80
C ARG A 449 1.09 -16.09 -13.16
N VAL A 450 2.36 -16.43 -13.37
CA VAL A 450 3.53 -15.69 -12.88
C VAL A 450 4.24 -15.07 -14.08
N SER A 451 4.49 -13.77 -14.03
CA SER A 451 5.18 -12.98 -15.05
C SER A 451 6.47 -12.43 -14.47
N VAL A 452 7.61 -13.01 -14.86
CA VAL A 452 8.96 -12.61 -14.42
C VAL A 452 9.52 -11.56 -15.36
N ASP A 453 9.95 -10.41 -14.84
CA ASP A 453 10.57 -9.34 -15.60
C ASP A 453 11.84 -9.83 -16.34
N GLY A 454 11.83 -9.66 -17.67
CA GLY A 454 12.93 -10.03 -18.56
C GLY A 454 14.23 -9.25 -18.27
N SER A 455 14.15 -8.05 -17.70
CA SER A 455 15.32 -7.23 -17.37
C SER A 455 16.17 -7.82 -16.24
N GLY A 456 15.52 -8.56 -15.34
CA GLY A 456 16.09 -9.19 -14.15
C GLY A 456 16.65 -10.59 -14.38
N VAL A 457 16.41 -11.19 -15.55
CA VAL A 457 16.85 -12.55 -15.87
C VAL A 457 17.73 -12.59 -17.13
N SER A 458 18.51 -13.65 -17.30
CA SER A 458 19.32 -13.89 -18.50
C SER A 458 19.56 -15.38 -18.64
N GLY A 459 19.66 -15.88 -19.87
CA GLY A 459 19.73 -17.31 -20.19
C GLY A 459 18.66 -17.69 -21.20
N ASP A 460 18.83 -18.84 -21.83
CA ASP A 460 17.92 -19.37 -22.86
C ASP A 460 16.97 -20.40 -22.25
N LYS A 461 17.36 -21.03 -21.13
CA LYS A 461 16.57 -22.05 -20.43
C LYS A 461 16.36 -21.66 -18.96
N LEU A 462 15.20 -21.05 -18.71
CA LEU A 462 14.77 -20.69 -17.37
C LEU A 462 13.62 -21.59 -16.91
N THR A 463 13.59 -21.91 -15.63
CA THR A 463 12.52 -22.67 -14.99
C THR A 463 12.09 -21.96 -13.73
N LEU A 464 10.77 -21.85 -13.52
CA LEU A 464 10.23 -21.44 -12.24
C LEU A 464 10.14 -22.68 -11.35
N THR A 465 10.66 -22.61 -10.13
CA THR A 465 10.46 -23.68 -9.15
C THR A 465 9.69 -23.15 -7.96
N VAL A 466 8.68 -23.90 -7.51
CA VAL A 466 8.05 -23.70 -6.20
C VAL A 466 8.66 -24.70 -5.21
N THR A 467 9.10 -24.23 -4.05
CA THR A 467 9.76 -25.06 -3.03
C THR A 467 9.10 -24.87 -1.68
N ARG A 468 8.63 -25.95 -1.07
CA ARG A 468 8.03 -25.91 0.28
C ARG A 468 9.14 -25.70 1.32
N ARG A 469 8.97 -24.71 2.20
CA ARG A 469 10.03 -24.21 3.09
C ARG A 469 10.57 -25.25 4.09
N ARG A 470 9.75 -26.23 4.48
CA ARG A 470 10.07 -27.17 5.57
C ARG A 470 10.44 -28.58 5.11
N GLU A 471 10.26 -28.92 3.85
CA GLU A 471 10.51 -30.26 3.27
C GLU A 471 10.23 -30.22 1.76
N GLY A 472 10.90 -31.07 0.97
CA GLY A 472 10.43 -31.44 -0.37
C GLY A 472 11.34 -31.05 -1.54
N LYS A 473 11.26 -31.86 -2.61
CA LYS A 473 11.89 -31.57 -3.89
C LYS A 473 11.18 -30.37 -4.55
N PRO A 474 11.91 -29.40 -5.14
CA PRO A 474 11.29 -28.32 -5.86
C PRO A 474 10.39 -28.85 -6.99
N VAL A 475 9.20 -28.29 -7.12
CA VAL A 475 8.31 -28.58 -8.26
C VAL A 475 8.65 -27.59 -9.36
N ALA A 476 9.11 -28.11 -10.51
CA ALA A 476 9.50 -27.32 -11.66
C ALA A 476 8.28 -27.00 -12.53
N VAL A 477 8.17 -25.73 -12.91
CA VAL A 477 7.17 -25.19 -13.85
C VAL A 477 7.94 -24.48 -14.95
N PRO A 478 7.80 -24.87 -16.23
CA PRO A 478 8.51 -24.23 -17.32
C PRO A 478 8.22 -22.72 -17.39
N LEU A 479 9.27 -21.91 -17.58
CA LEU A 479 9.10 -20.51 -17.95
C LEU A 479 9.12 -20.39 -19.47
N THR A 480 8.05 -19.83 -20.02
CA THR A 480 7.92 -19.55 -21.45
C THR A 480 8.53 -18.18 -21.73
N PRO A 481 9.43 -18.03 -22.72
CA PRO A 481 9.99 -16.74 -23.10
C PRO A 481 8.92 -15.82 -23.70
N PRO A 482 9.14 -14.49 -23.69
CA PRO A 482 8.20 -13.53 -24.28
C PRO A 482 8.00 -13.77 -25.79
N ALA A 483 6.76 -13.66 -26.24
CA ALA A 483 6.42 -13.68 -27.66
C ALA A 483 6.96 -12.41 -28.35
N GLY A 484 7.87 -12.54 -29.31
CA GLY A 484 8.30 -11.42 -30.17
C GLY A 484 9.68 -10.79 -29.92
N GLY A 485 10.52 -11.31 -29.01
CA GLY A 485 11.93 -10.90 -28.90
C GLY A 485 12.42 -10.60 -27.48
N ARG A 486 13.67 -10.11 -27.37
CA ARG A 486 14.35 -9.84 -26.08
C ARG A 486 13.69 -8.66 -25.36
N GLY A 487 13.23 -8.88 -24.12
CA GLY A 487 12.85 -7.81 -23.18
C GLY A 487 11.49 -7.97 -22.53
N GLY A 488 10.56 -8.73 -23.11
CA GLY A 488 9.26 -9.01 -22.48
C GLY A 488 9.34 -9.96 -21.28
N PRO A 489 8.25 -10.11 -20.51
CA PRO A 489 8.24 -10.98 -19.34
C PRO A 489 8.26 -12.46 -19.73
N TRP A 490 8.96 -13.26 -18.94
CA TRP A 490 8.84 -14.72 -18.99
C TRP A 490 7.63 -15.16 -18.18
N THR A 491 6.84 -16.11 -18.70
CA THR A 491 5.58 -16.51 -18.06
C THR A 491 5.57 -17.97 -17.65
N ALA A 492 5.05 -18.26 -16.46
CA ALA A 492 4.74 -19.61 -15.99
C ALA A 492 3.28 -19.68 -15.51
N VAL A 493 2.66 -20.84 -15.61
CA VAL A 493 1.31 -21.10 -15.08
C VAL A 493 1.37 -22.24 -14.09
N LEU A 494 1.01 -21.96 -12.85
CA LEU A 494 0.80 -22.96 -11.82
C LEU A 494 -0.64 -23.44 -11.97
N ASP A 495 -0.81 -24.60 -12.59
CA ASP A 495 -2.10 -25.22 -12.87
C ASP A 495 -2.55 -26.05 -11.65
N ARG A 496 -3.64 -25.63 -11.00
CA ARG A 496 -4.13 -26.29 -9.76
C ARG A 496 -4.73 -27.66 -9.97
N ARG A 497 -5.08 -28.02 -11.20
CA ARG A 497 -5.53 -29.37 -11.56
C ARG A 497 -4.35 -30.32 -11.78
N LYS A 498 -3.19 -29.80 -12.22
CA LYS A 498 -2.00 -30.61 -12.54
C LYS A 498 -0.99 -30.71 -11.41
N LEU A 499 -0.74 -29.62 -10.68
CA LEU A 499 0.24 -29.64 -9.59
C LEU A 499 -0.41 -30.10 -8.29
N ARG A 500 0.38 -30.76 -7.45
CA ARG A 500 -0.02 -31.19 -6.10
C ARG A 500 0.95 -30.58 -5.12
N LEU A 501 0.51 -29.50 -4.47
CA LEU A 501 1.30 -28.76 -3.49
C LEU A 501 0.75 -29.06 -2.10
N GLY A 502 1.52 -29.82 -1.31
CA GLY A 502 1.18 -30.12 0.08
C GLY A 502 1.01 -28.87 0.95
N GLU A 503 0.25 -29.00 2.03
CA GLU A 503 -0.17 -27.87 2.87
C GLU A 503 1.03 -27.08 3.44
N GLY A 504 0.99 -25.75 3.35
CA GLY A 504 1.99 -24.85 3.92
C GLY A 504 2.51 -23.78 2.96
N ARG A 505 3.67 -23.21 3.29
CA ARG A 505 4.30 -22.13 2.54
C ARG A 505 5.28 -22.66 1.48
N TRP A 506 5.12 -22.14 0.27
CA TRP A 506 5.94 -22.42 -0.90
C TRP A 506 6.61 -21.13 -1.39
N ASP A 507 7.93 -21.16 -1.54
CA ASP A 507 8.71 -20.01 -2.03
C ASP A 507 9.05 -20.21 -3.53
N LEU A 508 8.93 -19.13 -4.31
CA LEU A 508 9.19 -19.14 -5.75
C LEU A 508 10.65 -18.79 -6.04
N HIS A 509 11.25 -19.53 -6.99
CA HIS A 509 12.61 -19.28 -7.46
C HIS A 509 12.70 -19.39 -8.98
N VAL A 510 13.52 -18.56 -9.60
CA VAL A 510 13.98 -18.79 -10.98
C VAL A 510 15.28 -19.58 -10.93
N VAL A 511 15.33 -20.65 -11.73
CA VAL A 511 16.51 -21.48 -11.95
C VAL A 511 16.93 -21.32 -13.41
N ARG A 512 18.22 -21.05 -13.62
CA ARG A 512 18.86 -21.06 -14.93
C ARG A 512 19.60 -22.37 -15.10
N GLU A 513 19.26 -23.14 -16.13
CA GLU A 513 19.78 -24.51 -16.29
C GLU A 513 21.29 -24.54 -16.57
N GLU A 514 21.79 -23.55 -17.30
CA GLU A 514 23.14 -23.49 -17.87
C GLU A 514 24.26 -23.40 -16.82
N ASP A 515 23.96 -22.84 -15.64
CA ASP A 515 24.89 -22.74 -14.51
C ASP A 515 24.25 -23.09 -13.17
N ARG A 516 23.02 -23.64 -13.21
CA ARG A 516 22.22 -23.97 -12.03
C ARG A 516 22.01 -22.79 -11.07
N ALA A 517 22.17 -21.54 -11.55
CA ALA A 517 21.92 -20.37 -10.72
C ALA A 517 20.46 -20.36 -10.29
N ARG A 518 20.24 -20.34 -8.97
CA ARG A 518 18.92 -20.30 -8.35
C ARG A 518 18.79 -19.01 -7.54
N ARG A 519 17.72 -18.25 -7.80
CA ARG A 519 17.41 -17.02 -7.07
C ARG A 519 15.93 -16.95 -6.74
N ARG A 520 15.63 -16.53 -5.51
CA ARG A 520 14.27 -16.33 -5.03
C ARG A 520 13.64 -15.13 -5.74
N VAL A 521 12.36 -15.24 -6.05
CA VAL A 521 11.60 -14.23 -6.79
C VAL A 521 11.18 -13.10 -5.87
N VAL A 522 11.56 -11.86 -6.19
CA VAL A 522 11.05 -10.65 -5.52
C VAL A 522 9.64 -10.37 -6.04
N SER A 523 8.71 -10.06 -5.14
CA SER A 523 7.33 -9.75 -5.52
C SER A 523 7.23 -8.32 -6.00
N HIS A 524 6.69 -8.11 -7.20
CA HIS A 524 6.20 -6.81 -7.66
C HIS A 524 4.72 -6.66 -7.28
N LEU A 525 3.84 -7.43 -7.93
CA LEU A 525 2.41 -7.51 -7.60
C LEU A 525 1.98 -8.95 -7.29
N ALA A 526 1.08 -9.12 -6.32
CA ALA A 526 0.43 -10.40 -6.03
C ALA A 526 -1.09 -10.23 -6.05
N GLU A 527 -1.68 -10.45 -7.23
CA GLU A 527 -3.10 -10.21 -7.47
C GLU A 527 -3.92 -11.46 -7.15
N GLY A 528 -4.69 -11.41 -6.06
CA GLY A 528 -5.56 -12.50 -5.61
C GLY A 528 -7.03 -12.37 -6.03
N LYS A 529 -7.38 -11.39 -6.87
CA LYS A 529 -8.78 -11.07 -7.23
C LYS A 529 -9.59 -12.29 -7.70
N GLY A 530 -9.02 -13.14 -8.55
CA GLY A 530 -9.70 -14.34 -9.04
C GLY A 530 -10.16 -15.31 -7.94
N LEU A 531 -9.53 -15.30 -6.77
CA LEU A 531 -9.93 -16.16 -5.64
C LEU A 531 -11.26 -15.78 -5.00
N LEU A 532 -11.83 -14.61 -5.33
CA LEU A 532 -13.11 -14.16 -4.78
C LEU A 532 -14.31 -14.84 -5.45
N THR A 533 -14.14 -15.34 -6.67
CA THR A 533 -15.21 -15.95 -7.48
C THR A 533 -14.93 -17.41 -7.85
N VAL A 534 -13.69 -17.86 -7.68
CA VAL A 534 -13.31 -19.26 -7.89
C VAL A 534 -14.01 -20.16 -6.88
N GLU A 535 -14.55 -21.28 -7.35
CA GLU A 535 -15.02 -22.37 -6.50
C GLU A 535 -13.95 -23.46 -6.34
N PRO A 536 -13.99 -24.23 -5.23
CA PRO A 536 -13.24 -25.47 -5.11
C PRO A 536 -13.52 -26.44 -6.27
N LEU A 537 -12.51 -27.23 -6.65
CA LEU A 537 -12.66 -28.19 -7.74
C LEU A 537 -13.69 -29.27 -7.38
N PRO A 538 -14.70 -29.54 -8.23
CA PRO A 538 -15.62 -30.65 -8.01
C PRO A 538 -14.90 -31.99 -8.16
N ASP A 539 -15.35 -33.00 -7.42
CA ASP A 539 -14.88 -34.39 -7.52
C ASP A 539 -13.35 -34.59 -7.41
N ALA A 540 -12.66 -33.66 -6.74
CA ALA A 540 -11.22 -33.68 -6.55
C ALA A 540 -10.87 -33.38 -5.08
N PRO A 541 -9.67 -33.78 -4.60
CA PRO A 541 -9.17 -33.36 -3.30
C PRO A 541 -9.21 -31.84 -3.17
N PHE A 542 -9.67 -31.34 -2.02
CA PHE A 542 -9.72 -29.92 -1.73
C PHE A 542 -8.33 -29.30 -1.88
N THR A 543 -8.21 -28.37 -2.82
CA THR A 543 -6.95 -27.66 -3.11
C THR A 543 -7.23 -26.17 -3.20
N TRP A 544 -6.46 -25.40 -2.43
CA TRP A 544 -6.59 -23.94 -2.40
C TRP A 544 -5.25 -23.26 -2.26
N TRP A 545 -5.04 -22.17 -3.00
CA TRP A 545 -3.72 -21.55 -3.23
C TRP A 545 -3.84 -20.03 -3.19
N VAL A 546 -3.13 -19.38 -2.27
CA VAL A 546 -3.16 -17.92 -2.11
C VAL A 546 -1.76 -17.34 -2.30
N PRO A 547 -1.48 -16.62 -3.40
CA PRO A 547 -0.20 -15.95 -3.59
C PRO A 547 -0.13 -14.69 -2.73
N TYR A 548 1.05 -14.38 -2.20
CA TYR A 548 1.25 -13.19 -1.37
C TYR A 548 2.72 -12.74 -1.32
N PRO A 549 2.97 -11.43 -1.10
CA PRO A 549 4.30 -10.95 -0.79
C PRO A 549 4.64 -11.28 0.66
N THR A 550 5.82 -11.85 0.88
CA THR A 550 6.33 -12.05 2.24
C THR A 550 6.79 -10.71 2.84
N VAL A 551 6.93 -10.66 4.17
CA VAL A 551 7.38 -9.44 4.88
C VAL A 551 8.75 -8.94 4.38
N ASP A 552 9.61 -9.85 3.92
CA ASP A 552 10.90 -9.60 3.29
C ASP A 552 10.84 -9.32 1.78
N GLY A 553 9.64 -9.14 1.21
CA GLY A 553 9.42 -8.67 -0.17
C GLY A 553 9.50 -9.73 -1.27
N TYR A 554 9.50 -11.01 -0.92
CA TYR A 554 9.57 -12.10 -1.91
C TYR A 554 8.19 -12.67 -2.21
N LEU A 555 8.01 -13.20 -3.42
CA LEU A 555 6.78 -13.86 -3.80
C LEU A 555 6.72 -15.27 -3.20
N ALA A 556 5.62 -15.56 -2.50
CA ALA A 556 5.33 -16.86 -1.93
C ALA A 556 3.89 -17.28 -2.24
N LEU A 557 3.63 -18.56 -2.00
CA LEU A 557 2.33 -19.18 -2.12
C LEU A 557 1.99 -19.91 -0.82
N ARG A 558 0.80 -19.67 -0.28
CA ARG A 558 0.22 -20.53 0.75
C ARG A 558 -0.66 -21.56 0.03
N ALA A 559 -0.39 -22.84 0.25
CA ALA A 559 -1.11 -23.93 -0.38
C ALA A 559 -1.78 -24.83 0.67
N TRP A 560 -2.94 -25.37 0.32
CA TRP A 560 -3.64 -26.43 1.04
C TRP A 560 -3.99 -27.55 0.06
N HIS A 561 -3.88 -28.79 0.53
CA HIS A 561 -4.25 -29.99 -0.22
C HIS A 561 -4.74 -31.05 0.76
N ARG A 562 -6.05 -31.31 0.77
CA ARG A 562 -6.72 -32.24 1.70
C ARG A 562 -7.61 -33.21 0.92
N PRO A 563 -7.71 -34.50 1.30
CA PRO A 563 -8.69 -35.41 0.70
C PRO A 563 -10.12 -34.87 0.82
N ALA A 564 -10.48 -34.38 2.01
CA ALA A 564 -11.72 -33.67 2.28
C ALA A 564 -11.48 -32.45 3.17
N HIS A 565 -12.39 -31.47 3.11
CA HIS A 565 -12.36 -30.27 3.95
C HIS A 565 -13.78 -29.79 4.29
N ALA A 566 -14.01 -29.43 5.55
CA ALA A 566 -15.21 -28.71 5.97
C ALA A 566 -14.90 -27.21 6.00
N GLU A 567 -15.43 -26.47 5.03
CA GLU A 567 -15.30 -25.01 4.91
C GLU A 567 -16.36 -24.33 5.79
N ALA A 568 -15.91 -23.62 6.83
CA ALA A 568 -16.73 -22.78 7.69
C ALA A 568 -17.11 -21.49 6.94
N ARG A 569 -18.32 -21.46 6.39
CA ARG A 569 -18.85 -20.33 5.62
C ARG A 569 -19.30 -19.21 6.54
N SER A 570 -19.95 -19.52 7.67
CA SER A 570 -20.25 -18.53 8.70
C SER A 570 -20.07 -19.04 10.13
N ILE A 571 -19.71 -18.14 11.04
CA ILE A 571 -19.66 -18.38 12.47
C ILE A 571 -20.44 -17.27 13.17
N ARG A 572 -21.47 -17.65 13.93
CA ARG A 572 -22.32 -16.72 14.69
C ARG A 572 -22.25 -17.05 16.17
N THR A 573 -21.84 -16.09 16.98
CA THR A 573 -21.78 -16.21 18.44
C THR A 573 -23.08 -15.72 19.06
N GLY A 574 -23.77 -16.58 19.81
CA GLY A 574 -24.92 -16.24 20.65
C GLY A 574 -24.53 -16.14 22.13
N GLU A 575 -25.54 -16.00 23.00
CA GLU A 575 -25.36 -15.84 24.45
C GLU A 575 -24.87 -17.13 25.15
N ASP A 576 -25.34 -18.29 24.68
CA ASP A 576 -25.13 -19.60 25.31
C ASP A 576 -24.48 -20.64 24.38
N ALA A 577 -24.34 -20.33 23.09
CA ALA A 577 -23.74 -21.19 22.08
C ALA A 577 -23.14 -20.38 20.92
N PHE A 578 -22.32 -21.03 20.10
CA PHE A 578 -21.97 -20.53 18.77
C PHE A 578 -22.43 -21.51 17.68
N THR A 579 -22.84 -20.97 16.53
CA THR A 579 -23.27 -21.75 15.38
C THR A 579 -22.27 -21.62 14.24
N VAL A 580 -21.90 -22.75 13.64
CA VAL A 580 -21.10 -22.82 12.42
C VAL A 580 -21.98 -23.35 11.30
N GLU A 581 -22.02 -22.63 10.18
CA GLU A 581 -22.57 -23.12 8.92
C GLU A 581 -21.44 -23.30 7.92
N GLY A 582 -21.48 -24.39 7.15
CA GLY A 582 -20.39 -24.71 6.24
C GLY A 582 -20.75 -25.64 5.12
N THR A 583 -19.72 -25.98 4.35
CA THR A 583 -19.82 -26.88 3.19
C THR A 583 -18.68 -27.90 3.23
N LEU A 584 -18.99 -29.16 2.99
CA LEU A 584 -18.01 -30.22 2.77
C LEU A 584 -17.52 -30.19 1.31
N HIS A 585 -16.21 -30.32 1.16
CA HIS A 585 -15.55 -30.48 -0.13
C HIS A 585 -14.75 -31.77 -0.12
N GLY A 586 -14.82 -32.54 -1.21
CA GLY A 586 -14.17 -33.86 -1.33
C GLY A 586 -14.85 -34.98 -0.54
N ALA A 587 -16.01 -34.71 0.07
CA ALA A 587 -16.88 -35.67 0.76
C ALA A 587 -18.33 -35.16 0.75
N GLU A 588 -19.29 -36.06 0.91
CA GLU A 588 -20.73 -35.77 1.04
C GLU A 588 -21.31 -36.47 2.28
N PHE A 589 -22.44 -35.98 2.77
CA PHE A 589 -23.23 -36.68 3.80
C PHE A 589 -23.94 -37.87 3.16
N GLY A 590 -23.83 -39.04 3.76
CA GLY A 590 -24.53 -40.26 3.32
C GLY A 590 -25.90 -40.41 3.99
N ASP A 591 -26.70 -41.37 3.51
CA ASP A 591 -28.06 -41.65 4.01
C ASP A 591 -28.09 -42.34 5.40
N GLY A 592 -26.92 -42.64 5.99
CA GLY A 592 -26.78 -43.52 7.14
C GLY A 592 -26.10 -42.87 8.34
N GLY A 593 -26.84 -42.03 9.09
CA GLY A 593 -26.47 -41.54 10.42
C GLY A 593 -26.34 -40.02 10.54
N THR A 594 -26.41 -39.52 11.78
CA THR A 594 -26.27 -38.09 12.09
C THR A 594 -24.79 -37.70 12.05
N PRO A 595 -24.38 -36.70 11.23
CA PRO A 595 -23.01 -36.19 11.29
C PRO A 595 -22.77 -35.54 12.64
N VAL A 596 -21.53 -35.55 13.12
CA VAL A 596 -21.17 -34.94 14.40
C VAL A 596 -19.96 -34.03 14.24
N LEU A 597 -19.96 -32.93 14.98
CA LEU A 597 -18.75 -32.14 15.22
C LEU A 597 -18.00 -32.74 16.41
N VAL A 598 -16.72 -33.01 16.22
CA VAL A 598 -15.80 -33.46 17.26
C VAL A 598 -14.81 -32.32 17.56
N GLY A 599 -14.65 -32.00 18.84
CA GLY A 599 -13.61 -31.13 19.35
C GLY A 599 -12.59 -31.96 20.11
N THR A 600 -11.37 -32.06 19.58
CA THR A 600 -10.27 -32.79 20.21
C THR A 600 -9.42 -31.82 21.06
N PRO A 601 -9.27 -32.04 22.37
CA PRO A 601 -8.49 -31.16 23.23
C PRO A 601 -7.00 -31.25 22.92
N ARG A 602 -6.27 -30.14 23.09
CA ARG A 602 -4.80 -30.09 23.00
C ARG A 602 -4.08 -30.48 24.29
N THR A 603 -4.83 -30.79 25.35
CA THR A 603 -4.32 -31.19 26.66
C THR A 603 -4.94 -32.53 27.04
N ASP A 604 -4.17 -33.36 27.77
CA ASP A 604 -4.64 -34.66 28.25
C ASP A 604 -5.61 -34.53 29.44
N SER A 605 -5.66 -33.35 30.07
CA SER A 605 -6.54 -33.05 31.21
C SER A 605 -8.00 -32.86 30.81
N ALA A 606 -8.27 -32.47 29.57
CA ALA A 606 -9.62 -32.18 29.07
C ALA A 606 -10.20 -33.35 28.25
N ALA A 607 -11.53 -33.43 28.21
CA ALA A 607 -12.25 -34.45 27.45
C ALA A 607 -12.54 -34.00 26.01
N GLU A 608 -12.72 -34.98 25.12
CA GLU A 608 -13.27 -34.74 23.78
C GLU A 608 -14.73 -34.28 23.87
N VAL A 609 -15.11 -33.36 22.98
CA VAL A 609 -16.48 -32.85 22.87
C VAL A 609 -17.10 -33.35 21.58
N THR A 610 -18.29 -33.93 21.66
CA THR A 610 -19.08 -34.33 20.49
C THR A 610 -20.42 -33.60 20.50
N VAL A 611 -20.79 -33.03 19.35
CA VAL A 611 -22.06 -32.30 19.17
C VAL A 611 -22.69 -32.73 17.85
N ASP A 612 -23.98 -33.04 17.86
CA ASP A 612 -24.71 -33.37 16.64
C ASP A 612 -24.70 -32.20 15.66
N ALA A 613 -24.42 -32.51 14.40
CA ALA A 613 -24.52 -31.59 13.28
C ALA A 613 -25.74 -31.95 12.43
N GLU A 614 -26.34 -30.93 11.82
CA GLU A 614 -27.43 -31.07 10.87
C GLU A 614 -26.86 -31.01 9.45
N ALA A 615 -27.12 -32.03 8.63
CA ALA A 615 -26.90 -31.97 7.19
C ALA A 615 -28.06 -31.18 6.55
N THR A 616 -27.77 -29.98 6.06
CA THR A 616 -28.75 -29.08 5.42
C THR A 616 -28.78 -29.23 3.89
N GLY A 617 -28.01 -30.18 3.36
CA GLY A 617 -27.96 -30.60 1.96
C GLY A 617 -26.96 -31.74 1.80
N LYS A 618 -26.63 -32.11 0.56
CA LYS A 618 -25.66 -33.20 0.27
C LYS A 618 -24.25 -32.94 0.84
N ALA A 619 -23.87 -31.67 0.91
CA ALA A 619 -22.58 -31.24 1.44
C ALA A 619 -22.68 -30.05 2.40
N ALA A 620 -23.87 -29.45 2.58
CA ALA A 620 -24.06 -28.32 3.48
C ALA A 620 -24.37 -28.80 4.90
N PHE A 621 -23.85 -28.11 5.90
CA PHE A 621 -24.11 -28.44 7.30
C PHE A 621 -24.31 -27.21 8.18
N ARG A 622 -24.95 -27.45 9.32
CA ARG A 622 -25.07 -26.52 10.44
C ARG A 622 -24.76 -27.27 11.74
N VAL A 623 -23.98 -26.67 12.63
CA VAL A 623 -23.77 -27.18 13.98
C VAL A 623 -23.81 -26.04 14.99
N THR A 624 -24.52 -26.24 16.09
CA THR A 624 -24.59 -25.29 17.21
C THR A 624 -23.94 -25.92 18.42
N VAL A 625 -22.83 -25.34 18.88
CA VAL A 625 -22.02 -25.84 19.98
C VAL A 625 -22.38 -25.08 21.26
N PRO A 626 -23.07 -25.70 22.23
CA PRO A 626 -23.40 -25.06 23.50
C PRO A 626 -22.13 -24.80 24.31
N TYR A 627 -21.99 -23.60 24.88
CA TYR A 627 -20.83 -23.25 25.71
C TYR A 627 -20.71 -24.17 26.93
N GLU A 628 -21.82 -24.60 27.51
CA GLU A 628 -21.84 -25.55 28.65
C GLU A 628 -21.24 -26.92 28.29
N ARG A 629 -21.31 -27.36 27.04
CA ARG A 629 -20.64 -28.61 26.61
C ARG A 629 -19.12 -28.48 26.67
N LEU A 630 -18.58 -27.35 26.23
CA LEU A 630 -17.14 -27.09 26.29
C LEU A 630 -16.68 -26.92 27.74
N LYS A 631 -17.45 -26.21 28.57
CA LYS A 631 -17.12 -26.02 29.99
C LYS A 631 -17.15 -27.34 30.76
N ALA A 632 -18.14 -28.21 30.51
CA ALA A 632 -18.22 -29.51 31.17
C ALA A 632 -17.08 -30.46 30.76
N ALA A 633 -16.54 -30.30 29.54
CA ALA A 633 -15.39 -31.06 29.07
C ALA A 633 -14.03 -30.46 29.47
N ARG A 634 -14.02 -29.24 30.03
CA ARG A 634 -12.79 -28.61 30.56
C ARG A 634 -12.27 -29.44 31.72
N GLY A 635 -10.99 -29.80 31.66
CA GLY A 635 -10.28 -30.42 32.76
C GLY A 635 -9.68 -29.38 33.69
N GLY A 636 -10.11 -29.33 34.95
CA GLY A 636 -9.56 -28.40 35.94
C GLY A 636 -9.62 -26.92 35.53
N ASP A 637 -8.75 -26.10 36.12
CA ASP A 637 -8.72 -24.65 35.90
C ASP A 637 -7.79 -24.22 34.74
N GLU A 638 -7.20 -25.16 33.99
CA GLU A 638 -6.25 -24.84 32.91
C GLU A 638 -6.94 -24.27 31.66
N SER A 639 -6.28 -23.33 30.98
CA SER A 639 -6.73 -22.88 29.66
C SER A 639 -6.75 -24.07 28.70
N THR A 640 -7.90 -24.32 28.07
CA THR A 640 -8.09 -25.49 27.21
C THR A 640 -8.46 -25.06 25.80
N THR A 641 -7.88 -25.71 24.80
CA THR A 641 -8.19 -25.49 23.39
C THR A 641 -8.63 -26.79 22.75
N TRP A 642 -9.72 -26.76 21.99
CA TRP A 642 -10.17 -27.87 21.15
C TRP A 642 -10.00 -27.52 19.68
N ASP A 643 -9.40 -28.43 18.92
CA ASP A 643 -9.37 -28.40 17.46
C ASP A 643 -10.65 -29.06 16.93
N LEU A 644 -11.36 -28.37 16.03
CA LEU A 644 -12.67 -28.82 15.57
C LEU A 644 -12.59 -29.56 14.22
N ALA A 645 -13.30 -30.68 14.13
CA ALA A 645 -13.45 -31.47 12.91
C ALA A 645 -14.89 -31.99 12.77
N LEU A 646 -15.34 -32.17 11.53
CA LEU A 646 -16.65 -32.74 11.22
C LEU A 646 -16.51 -34.22 10.85
N VAL A 647 -17.27 -35.09 11.49
CA VAL A 647 -17.40 -36.50 11.14
C VAL A 647 -18.70 -36.66 10.33
N PRO A 648 -18.62 -36.91 9.01
CA PRO A 648 -19.79 -36.83 8.13
C PRO A 648 -20.77 -38.00 8.27
N ALA A 649 -20.33 -39.14 8.82
CA ALA A 649 -21.16 -40.29 9.12
C ALA A 649 -20.49 -41.14 10.22
N PRO A 650 -21.23 -41.96 10.97
CA PRO A 650 -20.66 -42.88 11.95
C PRO A 650 -19.54 -43.74 11.35
N GLY A 651 -18.36 -43.73 11.98
CA GLY A 651 -17.17 -44.48 11.54
C GLY A 651 -16.39 -43.84 10.39
N ALA A 652 -16.79 -42.68 9.88
CA ALA A 652 -16.00 -41.92 8.91
C ALA A 652 -14.81 -41.20 9.58
N GLU A 653 -13.77 -40.95 8.79
CA GLU A 653 -12.61 -40.16 9.23
C GLU A 653 -13.00 -38.69 9.52
N PRO A 654 -12.52 -38.07 10.61
CA PRO A 654 -12.75 -36.67 10.90
C PRO A 654 -12.20 -35.73 9.81
N VAL A 655 -13.06 -34.84 9.32
CA VAL A 655 -12.74 -33.83 8.31
C VAL A 655 -12.44 -32.50 8.98
N ARG A 656 -11.21 -31.98 8.83
CA ARG A 656 -10.78 -30.69 9.43
C ARG A 656 -11.72 -29.55 9.02
N LEU A 657 -12.25 -28.86 10.04
CA LEU A 657 -13.07 -27.67 9.91
C LEU A 657 -12.19 -26.43 9.92
N GLY A 658 -12.38 -25.54 8.95
CA GLY A 658 -11.59 -24.31 8.81
C GLY A 658 -12.17 -23.41 7.74
N ARG A 659 -11.53 -22.27 7.47
CA ARG A 659 -11.97 -21.35 6.42
C ARG A 659 -10.80 -21.09 5.47
N LEU A 660 -10.80 -21.72 4.32
CA LEU A 660 -9.68 -21.70 3.37
C LEU A 660 -10.06 -21.03 2.06
N VAL A 661 -11.33 -21.04 1.67
CA VAL A 661 -11.81 -20.40 0.44
C VAL A 661 -11.69 -18.88 0.56
N GLY A 662 -11.27 -18.22 -0.53
CA GLY A 662 -11.01 -16.78 -0.62
C GLY A 662 -9.52 -16.43 -0.70
N ASP A 663 -9.19 -15.15 -0.52
CA ASP A 663 -7.87 -14.58 -0.80
C ASP A 663 -7.04 -14.24 0.45
N ILE A 664 -7.50 -14.65 1.64
CA ILE A 664 -6.84 -14.33 2.91
C ILE A 664 -5.89 -15.45 3.33
N VAL A 665 -4.62 -15.12 3.51
CA VAL A 665 -3.56 -16.09 3.88
C VAL A 665 -3.59 -16.47 5.36
N ASP A 666 -3.86 -15.50 6.24
CA ASP A 666 -3.78 -15.66 7.71
C ASP A 666 -5.06 -15.12 8.35
N ARG A 667 -6.05 -16.01 8.49
CA ARG A 667 -7.36 -15.65 9.06
C ARG A 667 -7.35 -15.42 10.56
N ASN A 668 -6.32 -15.87 11.27
CA ASN A 668 -6.17 -15.67 12.72
C ASN A 668 -6.16 -14.18 13.11
N LYS A 669 -5.83 -13.29 12.17
CA LYS A 669 -5.74 -11.84 12.44
C LYS A 669 -6.91 -11.04 11.89
N THR A 670 -7.68 -11.62 10.96
CA THR A 670 -8.73 -10.91 10.22
C THR A 670 -10.11 -11.31 10.73
N ASP A 671 -10.31 -12.62 10.91
CA ASP A 671 -11.57 -13.27 11.26
C ASP A 671 -11.60 -13.43 12.79
N ILE A 672 -11.81 -12.31 13.48
CA ILE A 672 -11.81 -12.22 14.94
C ILE A 672 -13.24 -12.23 15.46
N TYR A 673 -13.51 -13.13 16.41
CA TYR A 673 -14.79 -13.28 17.10
C TYR A 673 -14.66 -12.84 18.57
N PRO A 674 -15.73 -12.34 19.19
CA PRO A 674 -15.70 -11.99 20.60
C PRO A 674 -15.58 -13.24 21.48
N THR A 675 -15.03 -13.07 22.68
CA THR A 675 -15.13 -14.09 23.74
C THR A 675 -16.47 -13.92 24.46
N ILE A 676 -17.34 -14.93 24.38
CA ILE A 676 -18.65 -14.93 25.04
C ILE A 676 -18.70 -16.07 26.05
N ALA A 677 -19.15 -15.80 27.27
CA ALA A 677 -19.23 -16.78 28.36
C ALA A 677 -17.92 -17.57 28.62
N GLY A 678 -16.76 -16.92 28.39
CA GLY A 678 -15.43 -17.55 28.51
C GLY A 678 -15.07 -18.48 27.35
N VAL A 679 -15.80 -18.44 26.23
CA VAL A 679 -15.55 -19.25 25.04
C VAL A 679 -15.14 -18.35 23.87
N HIS A 680 -14.02 -18.68 23.23
CA HIS A 680 -13.47 -17.92 22.12
C HIS A 680 -13.23 -18.82 20.89
N PRO A 681 -14.15 -18.85 19.91
CA PRO A 681 -13.88 -19.48 18.62
C PRO A 681 -12.89 -18.62 17.83
N TYR A 682 -11.88 -19.25 17.22
CA TYR A 682 -10.86 -18.55 16.44
C TYR A 682 -10.26 -19.44 15.36
N PHE A 683 -9.67 -18.82 14.34
CA PHE A 683 -8.91 -19.54 13.33
C PHE A 683 -7.43 -19.61 13.72
N THR A 684 -6.83 -20.80 13.59
CA THR A 684 -5.39 -20.98 13.79
C THR A 684 -4.58 -20.32 12.67
N MET A 685 -3.25 -20.29 12.79
CA MET A 685 -2.34 -19.86 11.71
C MET A 685 -2.45 -20.69 10.42
N SER A 686 -3.06 -21.88 10.50
CA SER A 686 -3.36 -22.72 9.33
C SER A 686 -4.80 -22.55 8.83
N SER A 687 -5.55 -21.64 9.46
CA SER A 687 -6.94 -21.31 9.18
C SER A 687 -7.92 -22.46 9.46
N ASP A 688 -7.53 -23.37 10.34
CA ASP A 688 -8.44 -24.34 10.96
C ASP A 688 -9.19 -23.69 12.11
N LEU A 689 -10.44 -24.08 12.31
CA LEU A 689 -11.28 -23.60 13.39
C LEU A 689 -10.92 -24.32 14.69
N ALA A 690 -10.65 -23.55 15.73
CA ALA A 690 -10.45 -24.02 17.07
C ALA A 690 -11.31 -23.19 18.04
N VAL A 691 -11.51 -23.70 19.24
CA VAL A 691 -12.16 -22.98 20.33
C VAL A 691 -11.29 -23.01 21.56
N ASN A 692 -11.08 -21.84 22.17
CA ASN A 692 -10.30 -21.67 23.38
C ASN A 692 -11.21 -21.25 24.55
N LEU A 693 -11.02 -21.88 25.70
CA LEU A 693 -11.51 -21.45 27.00
C LEU A 693 -10.29 -21.00 27.81
N PRO A 694 -10.05 -19.68 27.95
CA PRO A 694 -8.88 -19.16 28.64
C PRO A 694 -8.83 -19.51 30.14
#